data_AF-A0A1F9XJY9-F1
#
_entry.id   AF-A0A1F9XJY9-F1
#
_cell.length_a   1.000
_cell.length_b   1.000
_cell.length_c   1.000
_cell.angle_alpha   90.00
_cell.angle_beta   90.00
_cell.angle_gamma   90.00
#
_symmetry.space_group_name_H-M   'P 1'
#
loop_
_entity.id
_entity.type
_entity.pdbx_description
1 polymer ?
#
loop_
_entity_poly.entity_id
_entity_poly.type
_entity_poly.pdbx_seq_one_letter_code
_entity_poly.pdbx_strand_id
1 'polypeptide(L)'
;MGTRVFAYEGLIGTISDSATVTGQTSSATGIAIHVTTTQVLIKNISGKFQSGETITAPSGSLTLLDSGSPAIAVAKIDGTWTSTDTSRVDLDGWTTSETNYIKIYTTPEARHNGTWSNDKYRLSVNSQYRGGLNLYAANVKIDGLQIENSADAHDHLAMGIREFYAPSAPQTCTREISNCIIRYSGTTTPDNSTTNSAILLDSSSNTISTCKIWNNMLYGFGNGIRVGYCTTGSTYYLYNNTIVNCDAAGDSVRVYGQWAPDKIYLYMKNNLVQGTTTNYRISLYPTALYEHSSNISSDNSSPDGDSYRNKPVTFLDPSNHDYHIADYDTSVKNKGVDLSLDPNLPFTADIDGQTRPFGATWDVGADEGYYIPTEYVCTIKETGSDFKTLSSWNEAIKCDLVHSTGTRVFSHGGITGTIPNGATVTGESSGATGKATHATSAQVLIKNISGRFTKNEKVYYQDTNSNYIILSDYGSPAIAIAKIDGTWNVADSTATISGWQTSPNNYVKIYTTPEARHPGKWDETKYRLSAQKNYTCVMAISVPHVYVDGLQIENTGGNPSANREMLRDYYTNAPLSGEFEGQTFYREISNNYIRYAGSTTANRVTGMEFNTSFATGTYKAWNNIIEGCGTGIQASYCTSGSTYCIYNNTVKAKEEWCYGMYFNAKWSYTQKYMFLYLKNNLIQGSTNCYYVGSINGLYKETWNNISGDSTSPDNDYRNKPVYFMDISNGDYHLSEADTLAIGTGLNLTSDSWLGFNTDIDGGLRHATGAWDIGADQYNSARGMMKVGRNRAGPDPTFRLGDVFSFPNPAKGGINPTIHAEVGIADSVELKIYNIAAELVHSANISDTLQIINNKYAYEYTWQANGVASGVYIYYIDARKQGEKNIRVVKKLAVIR
;
A
#
# COMPACT_ATOMS: atom_id res chain seq x y z
N MET A 1 26.21 36.35 -22.99
CA MET A 1 25.07 35.52 -22.51
C MET A 1 25.54 34.78 -21.27
N GLY A 2 24.66 34.58 -20.28
CA GLY A 2 25.00 33.92 -19.02
C GLY A 2 25.31 32.42 -19.17
N THR A 3 25.47 31.73 -18.04
CA THR A 3 25.63 30.27 -17.97
C THR A 3 24.39 29.55 -18.53
N ARG A 4 24.58 28.54 -19.39
CA ARG A 4 23.50 27.74 -19.98
C ARG A 4 23.85 26.25 -20.00
N VAL A 5 22.84 25.41 -19.86
CA VAL A 5 22.93 23.96 -20.03
C VAL A 5 22.37 23.57 -21.40
N PHE A 6 23.03 22.64 -22.07
CA PHE A 6 22.64 22.14 -23.38
C PHE A 6 22.55 20.62 -23.35
N ALA A 7 21.53 20.04 -23.97
CA ALA A 7 21.54 18.63 -24.34
C ALA A 7 22.52 18.40 -25.50
N TYR A 8 23.16 17.23 -25.52
CA TYR A 8 24.09 16.90 -26.60
C TYR A 8 24.02 15.42 -27.02
N GLU A 9 24.57 15.16 -28.21
CA GLU A 9 24.93 13.83 -28.68
C GLU A 9 26.32 13.81 -29.33
N GLY A 10 26.81 12.62 -29.67
CA GLY A 10 28.02 12.47 -30.48
C GLY A 10 29.30 13.00 -29.82
N LEU A 11 29.47 12.84 -28.51
CA LEU A 11 30.73 13.18 -27.84
C LEU A 11 31.87 12.31 -28.39
N ILE A 12 32.87 12.97 -28.99
CA ILE A 12 34.11 12.38 -29.48
C ILE A 12 35.25 12.94 -28.64
N GLY A 13 36.08 12.07 -28.06
CA GLY A 13 37.15 12.46 -27.15
C GLY A 13 36.62 12.91 -25.79
N THR A 14 37.29 13.89 -25.17
CA THR A 14 36.91 14.44 -23.86
C THR A 14 36.89 15.96 -23.91
N ILE A 15 35.82 16.56 -23.39
CA ILE A 15 35.79 18.00 -23.10
C ILE A 15 35.97 18.14 -21.58
N SER A 16 37.19 18.48 -21.16
CA SER A 16 37.52 18.63 -19.75
C SER A 16 36.82 19.85 -19.13
N ASP A 17 36.60 19.78 -17.82
CA ASP A 17 36.16 20.94 -17.05
C ASP A 17 37.13 22.12 -17.26
N SER A 18 36.58 23.32 -17.39
CA SER A 18 37.27 24.56 -17.76
C SER A 18 37.80 24.65 -19.19
N ALA A 19 37.55 23.68 -20.07
CA ALA A 19 37.93 23.79 -21.47
C ALA A 19 37.13 24.91 -22.18
N THR A 20 37.83 25.70 -23.01
CA THR A 20 37.17 26.62 -23.95
C THR A 20 36.51 25.80 -25.06
N VAL A 21 35.23 26.07 -25.30
CA VAL A 21 34.44 25.46 -26.38
C VAL A 21 34.04 26.51 -27.41
N THR A 22 34.07 26.14 -28.68
CA THR A 22 33.72 27.02 -29.80
C THR A 22 32.71 26.34 -30.72
N GLY A 23 31.61 27.01 -31.04
CA GLY A 23 30.59 26.54 -31.98
C GLY A 23 31.07 26.70 -33.41
N GLN A 24 31.00 25.62 -34.20
CA GLN A 24 31.50 25.63 -35.58
C GLN A 24 30.69 26.55 -36.50
N THR A 25 29.38 26.66 -36.30
CA THR A 25 28.50 27.45 -37.16
C THR A 25 28.29 28.85 -36.60
N SER A 26 28.02 28.95 -35.29
CA SER A 26 27.74 30.22 -34.63
C SER A 26 28.98 31.05 -34.32
N SER A 27 30.16 30.42 -34.30
CA SER A 27 31.39 30.99 -33.71
C SER A 27 31.22 31.44 -32.25
N ALA A 28 30.14 31.00 -31.57
CA ALA A 28 29.95 31.27 -30.17
C ALA A 28 31.04 30.58 -29.35
N THR A 29 31.50 31.23 -28.29
CA THR A 29 32.53 30.69 -27.40
C THR A 29 32.01 30.63 -25.98
N GLY A 30 32.55 29.71 -25.19
CA GLY A 30 32.25 29.61 -23.76
C GLY A 30 33.25 28.70 -23.06
N ILE A 31 33.05 28.52 -21.76
CA ILE A 31 33.88 27.65 -20.92
C ILE A 31 33.00 26.50 -20.42
N ALA A 32 33.36 25.26 -20.76
CA ALA A 32 32.69 24.08 -20.21
C ALA A 32 32.92 24.03 -18.69
N ILE A 33 31.85 24.00 -17.92
CA ILE A 33 31.92 23.73 -16.47
C ILE A 33 32.05 22.23 -16.27
N HIS A 34 31.15 21.46 -16.88
CA HIS A 34 31.14 20.01 -16.80
C HIS A 34 30.33 19.38 -17.95
N VAL A 35 30.71 18.18 -18.36
CA VAL A 35 29.99 17.34 -19.33
C VAL A 35 29.51 16.08 -18.62
N THR A 36 28.21 16.00 -18.41
CA THR A 36 27.52 14.78 -17.95
C THR A 36 27.32 13.81 -19.11
N THR A 37 26.67 12.66 -18.89
CA THR A 37 26.38 11.70 -19.97
C THR A 37 25.51 12.25 -21.11
N THR A 38 24.70 13.28 -20.86
CA THR A 38 23.70 13.78 -21.82
C THR A 38 23.65 15.29 -21.94
N GLN A 39 24.36 16.02 -21.07
CA GLN A 39 24.32 17.47 -21.00
C GLN A 39 25.69 18.08 -20.79
N VAL A 40 25.90 19.27 -21.36
CA VAL A 40 27.05 20.12 -21.10
C VAL A 40 26.61 21.45 -20.50
N LEU A 41 27.25 21.86 -19.41
CA LEU A 41 27.05 23.17 -18.80
C LEU A 41 28.16 24.12 -19.25
N ILE A 42 27.81 25.27 -19.82
CA ILE A 42 28.76 26.24 -20.38
C ILE A 42 28.55 27.60 -19.73
N LYS A 43 29.63 28.21 -19.20
CA LYS A 43 29.64 29.56 -18.65
C LYS A 43 30.38 30.56 -19.55
N ASN A 44 30.24 31.85 -19.23
CA ASN A 44 30.91 32.97 -19.91
C ASN A 44 30.69 32.96 -21.44
N ILE A 45 29.45 32.71 -21.86
CA ILE A 45 29.12 32.55 -23.28
C ILE A 45 29.20 33.90 -24.01
N SER A 46 30.04 33.96 -25.05
CA SER A 46 30.07 35.04 -26.04
C SER A 46 29.44 34.55 -27.34
N GLY A 47 28.51 35.31 -27.92
CA GLY A 47 27.68 34.86 -29.04
C GLY A 47 26.48 34.01 -28.58
N LYS A 48 25.90 33.23 -29.51
CA LYS A 48 24.75 32.36 -29.27
C LYS A 48 24.97 30.99 -29.91
N PHE A 49 25.10 29.96 -29.10
CA PHE A 49 25.12 28.58 -29.60
C PHE A 49 23.76 28.20 -30.23
N GLN A 50 23.78 27.31 -31.21
CA GLN A 50 22.65 26.91 -32.03
C GLN A 50 22.37 25.41 -31.90
N SER A 51 21.09 25.06 -31.98
CA SER A 51 20.66 23.65 -32.06
C SER A 51 21.22 23.00 -33.32
N GLY A 52 21.75 21.80 -33.20
CA GLY A 52 22.34 21.01 -34.28
C GLY A 52 23.80 21.37 -34.61
N GLU A 53 24.41 22.37 -33.95
CA GLU A 53 25.80 22.71 -34.23
C GLU A 53 26.78 21.85 -33.42
N THR A 54 27.93 21.56 -34.02
CA THR A 54 29.06 20.93 -33.32
C THR A 54 29.85 21.99 -32.58
N ILE A 55 30.11 21.78 -31.29
CA ILE A 55 31.09 22.56 -30.54
C ILE A 55 32.39 21.77 -30.42
N THR A 56 33.52 22.45 -30.50
CA THR A 56 34.86 21.85 -30.39
C THR A 56 35.63 22.41 -29.21
N ALA A 57 36.39 21.53 -28.57
CA ALA A 57 37.39 21.81 -27.54
C ALA A 57 38.75 21.21 -27.99
N PRO A 58 39.87 21.54 -27.33
CA PRO A 58 41.19 21.03 -27.72
C PRO A 58 41.30 19.49 -27.80
N SER A 59 40.52 18.77 -26.99
CA SER A 59 40.60 17.31 -26.83
C SER A 59 39.29 16.57 -27.15
N GLY A 60 38.28 17.26 -27.70
CA GLY A 60 37.01 16.63 -28.02
C GLY A 60 35.98 17.55 -28.65
N SER A 61 34.87 16.96 -29.09
CA SER A 61 33.75 17.67 -29.69
C SER A 61 32.43 16.99 -29.37
N LEU A 62 31.33 17.73 -29.42
CA LEU A 62 29.96 17.19 -29.30
C LEU A 62 29.00 18.03 -30.15
N THR A 63 27.84 17.47 -30.47
CA THR A 63 26.77 18.16 -31.20
C THR A 63 25.67 18.57 -30.24
N LEU A 64 25.34 19.86 -30.22
CA LEU A 64 24.28 20.40 -29.38
C LEU A 64 22.92 20.05 -29.97
N LEU A 65 22.00 19.58 -29.13
CA LEU A 65 20.64 19.20 -29.54
C LEU A 65 19.63 20.34 -29.33
N ASP A 66 20.05 21.42 -28.68
CA ASP A 66 19.22 22.58 -28.39
C ASP A 66 20.04 23.87 -28.44
N SER A 67 19.36 25.01 -28.27
CA SER A 67 20.01 26.33 -28.23
C SER A 67 20.42 26.76 -26.81
N GLY A 68 20.39 25.84 -25.85
CA GLY A 68 20.68 26.05 -24.45
C GLY A 68 19.48 26.58 -23.65
N SER A 69 19.40 26.14 -22.40
CA SER A 69 18.42 26.60 -21.40
C SER A 69 19.12 27.32 -20.24
N PRO A 70 18.45 28.24 -19.53
CA PRO A 70 18.92 28.70 -18.23
C PRO A 70 19.21 27.50 -17.30
N ALA A 71 20.30 27.58 -16.55
CA ALA A 71 20.80 26.46 -15.77
C ALA A 71 20.21 26.44 -14.35
N ILE A 72 19.79 25.26 -13.91
CA ILE A 72 19.50 24.94 -12.50
C ILE A 72 20.59 23.96 -12.06
N ALA A 73 21.28 24.27 -10.95
CA ALA A 73 22.29 23.38 -10.41
C ALA A 73 21.60 22.33 -9.52
N VAL A 74 21.69 21.05 -9.91
CA VAL A 74 21.02 19.96 -9.19
C VAL A 74 22.06 18.96 -8.68
N ALA A 75 22.15 18.84 -7.36
CA ALA A 75 22.81 17.73 -6.70
C ALA A 75 21.77 16.63 -6.42
N LYS A 76 21.68 15.65 -7.32
CA LYS A 76 20.88 14.44 -7.15
C LYS A 76 21.71 13.40 -6.41
N ILE A 77 21.33 13.10 -5.18
CA ILE A 77 21.93 12.05 -4.37
C ILE A 77 21.14 10.76 -4.59
N ASP A 78 21.78 9.73 -5.13
CA ASP A 78 21.12 8.51 -5.60
C ASP A 78 21.89 7.25 -5.18
N GLY A 79 21.26 6.08 -5.33
CA GLY A 79 21.84 4.78 -5.06
C GLY A 79 21.85 4.37 -3.58
N THR A 80 22.53 3.26 -3.30
CA THR A 80 22.70 2.69 -1.96
C THR A 80 23.89 3.31 -1.25
N TRP A 81 23.74 3.63 0.04
CA TRP A 81 24.78 4.31 0.82
C TRP A 81 25.13 3.50 2.06
N THR A 82 26.41 3.17 2.22
CA THR A 82 26.95 2.50 3.42
C THR A 82 27.95 3.40 4.16
N SER A 83 28.68 4.23 3.42
CA SER A 83 29.61 5.21 3.95
C SER A 83 28.93 6.53 4.29
N THR A 84 29.44 7.18 5.33
CA THR A 84 29.05 8.52 5.76
C THR A 84 29.74 9.59 4.90
N ASP A 85 29.02 10.64 4.52
CA ASP A 85 29.64 11.86 3.99
C ASP A 85 30.04 12.76 5.16
N THR A 86 31.34 13.02 5.30
CA THR A 86 31.88 13.80 6.43
C THR A 86 32.31 15.21 6.04
N SER A 87 32.09 15.62 4.79
CA SER A 87 32.59 16.88 4.26
C SER A 87 31.54 17.97 4.41
N ARG A 88 31.83 19.00 5.21
CA ARG A 88 30.97 20.18 5.30
C ARG A 88 30.72 20.78 3.91
N VAL A 89 29.48 21.17 3.65
CA VAL A 89 29.06 21.81 2.40
C VAL A 89 28.90 23.31 2.59
N ASP A 90 29.67 24.10 1.85
CA ASP A 90 29.56 25.55 1.78
C ASP A 90 29.05 25.96 0.38
N LEU A 91 27.80 26.41 0.29
CA LEU A 91 27.21 26.88 -0.98
C LEU A 91 27.59 28.34 -1.26
N ASP A 92 28.88 28.61 -1.50
CA ASP A 92 29.43 29.94 -1.75
C ASP A 92 29.82 30.17 -3.22
N GLY A 93 29.90 31.43 -3.63
CA GLY A 93 30.33 31.85 -4.98
C GLY A 93 29.26 31.72 -6.07
N TRP A 94 27.99 31.51 -5.70
CA TRP A 94 26.88 31.35 -6.65
C TRP A 94 26.08 32.63 -6.83
N THR A 95 25.72 32.91 -8.08
CA THR A 95 24.68 33.88 -8.44
C THR A 95 23.45 33.13 -8.93
N THR A 96 22.32 33.30 -8.26
CA THR A 96 21.08 32.56 -8.50
C THR A 96 19.88 33.50 -8.64
N SER A 97 18.75 32.96 -9.09
CA SER A 97 17.43 33.60 -9.08
C SER A 97 16.36 32.60 -8.65
N GLU A 98 15.12 33.05 -8.43
CA GLU A 98 14.00 32.15 -8.13
C GLU A 98 13.74 31.10 -9.23
N THR A 99 14.11 31.42 -10.48
CA THR A 99 14.00 30.53 -11.64
C THR A 99 15.27 29.72 -11.93
N ASN A 100 16.44 30.16 -11.43
CA ASN A 100 17.74 29.51 -11.61
C ASN A 100 18.39 29.32 -10.23
N TYR A 101 18.01 28.22 -9.57
CA TYR A 101 18.34 27.95 -8.17
C TYR A 101 19.27 26.75 -8.02
N ILE A 102 19.69 26.49 -6.78
CA ILE A 102 20.39 25.28 -6.38
C ILE A 102 19.39 24.31 -5.77
N LYS A 103 19.37 23.05 -6.22
CA LYS A 103 18.56 21.97 -5.63
C LYS A 103 19.46 20.83 -5.17
N ILE A 104 19.28 20.40 -3.93
CA ILE A 104 19.92 19.22 -3.36
C ILE A 104 18.81 18.29 -2.91
N TYR A 105 18.81 17.05 -3.38
CA TYR A 105 17.78 16.09 -2.97
C TYR A 105 18.24 14.64 -3.05
N THR A 106 17.59 13.78 -2.29
CA THR A 106 17.74 12.31 -2.36
C THR A 106 16.66 11.66 -3.21
N THR A 107 17.02 10.65 -4.00
CA THR A 107 16.06 9.70 -4.61
C THR A 107 15.49 8.73 -3.57
N PRO A 108 14.39 7.99 -3.87
CA PRO A 108 13.84 6.99 -2.96
C PRO A 108 14.86 5.98 -2.43
N GLU A 109 15.81 5.57 -3.25
CA GLU A 109 16.88 4.64 -2.89
C GLU A 109 17.80 5.21 -1.79
N ALA A 110 18.14 6.50 -1.88
CA ALA A 110 19.03 7.18 -0.94
C ALA A 110 18.32 7.86 0.24
N ARG A 111 16.99 8.03 0.17
CA ARG A 111 16.15 8.76 1.14
C ARG A 111 15.80 7.91 2.38
N HIS A 112 15.71 8.56 3.52
CA HIS A 112 15.20 7.98 4.77
C HIS A 112 13.68 7.79 4.74
N ASN A 113 13.12 6.99 5.66
CA ASN A 113 11.68 6.77 5.79
C ASN A 113 11.18 7.31 7.14
N GLY A 114 11.29 8.63 7.34
CA GLY A 114 10.95 9.28 8.62
C GLY A 114 11.88 8.98 9.82
N THR A 115 12.63 7.87 9.82
CA THR A 115 13.60 7.50 10.86
C THR A 115 15.04 7.53 10.34
N TRP A 116 15.99 7.94 11.19
CA TRP A 116 17.41 7.97 10.82
C TRP A 116 17.92 6.56 10.47
N SER A 117 18.61 6.44 9.34
CA SER A 117 19.16 5.19 8.84
C SER A 117 20.62 5.34 8.40
N ASN A 118 21.45 4.38 8.82
CA ASN A 118 22.84 4.27 8.39
C ASN A 118 22.99 3.60 7.01
N ASP A 119 21.90 3.12 6.41
CA ASP A 119 21.88 2.52 5.07
C ASP A 119 21.45 3.52 3.98
N LYS A 120 21.32 4.79 4.36
CA LYS A 120 20.87 5.91 3.53
C LYS A 120 21.91 7.03 3.51
N TYR A 121 21.80 7.95 2.55
CA TYR A 121 22.75 9.06 2.47
C TYR A 121 22.65 9.89 3.76
N ARG A 122 23.81 10.22 4.32
CA ARG A 122 23.93 11.03 5.52
C ARG A 122 25.15 11.93 5.44
N LEU A 123 24.94 13.21 5.70
CA LEU A 123 25.97 14.21 5.89
C LEU A 123 26.22 14.33 7.40
N SER A 124 27.23 13.63 7.90
CA SER A 124 27.60 13.67 9.32
C SER A 124 28.94 14.39 9.48
N VAL A 125 28.88 15.63 9.96
CA VAL A 125 30.05 16.46 10.14
C VAL A 125 30.46 16.57 11.62
N ASN A 126 31.68 17.01 11.83
CA ASN A 126 32.12 17.61 13.09
C ASN A 126 32.52 19.05 12.78
N SER A 127 31.57 19.98 12.84
CA SER A 127 31.82 21.38 12.47
C SER A 127 31.42 22.36 13.56
N GLN A 128 32.44 23.00 14.14
CA GLN A 128 32.28 24.11 15.06
C GLN A 128 32.03 25.43 14.29
N TYR A 129 31.18 26.30 14.84
CA TYR A 129 30.85 27.63 14.30
C TYR A 129 30.20 27.67 12.91
N ARG A 130 29.73 26.53 12.42
CA ARG A 130 29.23 26.33 11.06
C ARG A 130 28.12 25.29 11.05
N GLY A 131 27.25 25.39 10.04
CA GLY A 131 26.35 24.31 9.68
C GLY A 131 27.12 23.15 9.04
N GLY A 132 26.58 21.93 9.12
CA GLY A 132 26.95 20.88 8.17
C GLY A 132 26.70 21.31 6.74
N LEU A 133 25.68 22.14 6.53
CA LEU A 133 25.41 22.81 5.28
C LEU A 133 25.21 24.32 5.48
N ASN A 134 26.08 25.14 4.88
CA ASN A 134 25.99 26.61 4.92
C ASN A 134 25.44 27.17 3.61
N LEU A 135 24.41 28.01 3.72
CA LEU A 135 23.68 28.62 2.62
C LEU A 135 24.17 30.05 2.38
N TYR A 136 25.31 30.18 1.70
CA TYR A 136 25.86 31.48 1.26
C TYR A 136 25.30 31.95 -0.09
N ALA A 137 24.66 31.07 -0.86
CA ALA A 137 23.98 31.41 -2.11
C ALA A 137 22.52 31.79 -1.84
N ALA A 138 21.94 32.73 -2.59
CA ALA A 138 20.49 32.93 -2.61
C ALA A 138 19.78 31.73 -3.28
N ASN A 139 18.47 31.55 -3.09
CA ASN A 139 17.63 30.59 -3.82
C ASN A 139 18.14 29.13 -3.77
N VAL A 140 17.92 28.46 -2.64
CA VAL A 140 18.36 27.07 -2.41
C VAL A 140 17.18 26.20 -1.98
N LYS A 141 17.10 24.99 -2.54
CA LYS A 141 16.11 23.96 -2.22
C LYS A 141 16.80 22.68 -1.73
N ILE A 142 16.36 22.14 -0.61
CA ILE A 142 16.91 20.94 0.04
C ILE A 142 15.75 20.01 0.37
N ASP A 143 15.84 18.75 -0.06
CA ASP A 143 14.77 17.76 0.15
C ASP A 143 15.28 16.35 0.49
N GLY A 144 14.79 15.77 1.59
CA GLY A 144 15.01 14.34 1.89
C GLY A 144 16.34 13.96 2.53
N LEU A 145 17.14 14.94 2.99
CA LEU A 145 18.49 14.69 3.51
C LEU A 145 18.49 14.26 4.99
N GLN A 146 19.49 13.44 5.35
CA GLN A 146 19.90 13.23 6.73
C GLN A 146 21.16 14.05 7.03
N ILE A 147 21.10 14.93 8.03
CA ILE A 147 22.21 15.81 8.42
C ILE A 147 22.50 15.64 9.91
N GLU A 148 23.75 15.40 10.25
CA GLU A 148 24.23 15.29 11.61
C GLU A 148 25.40 16.24 11.85
N ASN A 149 25.41 16.88 13.02
CA ASN A 149 26.60 17.57 13.52
C ASN A 149 26.97 17.04 14.92
N SER A 150 28.21 16.58 15.05
CA SER A 150 28.76 15.95 16.24
C SER A 150 29.76 16.83 17.00
N ALA A 151 29.99 18.07 16.55
CA ALA A 151 30.94 18.96 17.22
C ALA A 151 30.50 19.28 18.67
N ASP A 152 31.43 19.09 19.62
CA ASP A 152 31.20 19.46 21.02
C ASP A 152 30.98 20.98 21.11
N ALA A 153 29.86 21.35 21.73
CA ALA A 153 29.27 22.69 21.69
C ALA A 153 29.61 23.54 22.92
N HIS A 154 30.72 23.25 23.62
CA HIS A 154 31.21 24.16 24.65
C HIS A 154 31.70 25.46 23.99
N ASP A 155 31.01 26.56 24.31
CA ASP A 155 31.16 27.92 23.76
C ASP A 155 30.85 28.11 22.26
N HIS A 156 30.66 27.05 21.46
CA HIS A 156 30.66 27.13 19.98
C HIS A 156 29.37 26.63 19.30
N LEU A 157 28.96 27.33 18.24
CA LEU A 157 27.73 27.14 17.45
C LEU A 157 27.84 25.92 16.51
N ALA A 158 27.38 24.75 16.93
CA ALA A 158 27.17 23.61 16.03
C ALA A 158 25.76 23.69 15.43
N MET A 159 25.65 23.71 14.09
CA MET A 159 24.35 23.74 13.40
C MET A 159 24.20 22.61 12.38
N GLY A 160 22.97 22.24 12.07
CA GLY A 160 22.67 21.35 10.94
C GLY A 160 22.74 22.12 9.63
N ILE A 161 21.75 22.98 9.40
CA ILE A 161 21.68 23.90 8.26
C ILE A 161 21.77 25.35 8.78
N ARG A 162 22.64 26.13 8.16
CA ARG A 162 22.83 27.54 8.48
C ARG A 162 22.58 28.42 7.27
N GLU A 163 21.61 29.31 7.38
CA GLU A 163 21.56 30.51 6.57
C GLU A 163 22.57 31.53 7.10
N PHE A 164 23.48 31.97 6.24
CA PHE A 164 24.33 33.12 6.51
C PHE A 164 24.61 33.83 5.19
N TYR A 165 23.60 34.56 4.71
CA TYR A 165 23.74 35.35 3.50
C TYR A 165 23.91 36.83 3.84
N ALA A 166 25.09 37.38 3.53
CA ALA A 166 25.47 38.76 3.81
C ALA A 166 25.93 39.48 2.53
N PRO A 167 25.02 39.75 1.58
CA PRO A 167 25.37 40.49 0.37
C PRO A 167 25.75 41.93 0.70
N SER A 168 26.66 42.48 -0.11
CA SER A 168 27.06 43.89 -0.03
C SER A 168 25.96 44.88 -0.46
N ALA A 169 24.87 44.39 -1.06
CA ALA A 169 23.72 45.18 -1.52
C ALA A 169 22.39 44.47 -1.17
N PRO A 170 21.26 45.20 -1.06
CA PRO A 170 19.95 44.62 -0.80
C PRO A 170 19.55 43.55 -1.83
N GLN A 171 19.14 42.37 -1.38
CA GLN A 171 18.72 41.28 -2.26
C GLN A 171 17.60 40.41 -1.65
N THR A 172 16.77 39.81 -2.49
CA THR A 172 15.79 38.78 -2.10
C THR A 172 16.39 37.37 -2.15
N CYS A 173 15.95 36.53 -1.24
CA CYS A 173 16.52 35.21 -1.03
C CYS A 173 15.41 34.18 -0.74
N THR A 174 15.33 33.09 -1.51
CA THR A 174 14.40 31.99 -1.19
C THR A 174 15.13 30.78 -0.60
N ARG A 175 14.52 30.15 0.41
CA ARG A 175 14.95 28.89 1.03
C ARG A 175 13.79 27.92 1.05
N GLU A 176 14.00 26.71 0.55
CA GLU A 176 13.07 25.59 0.69
C GLU A 176 13.82 24.45 1.35
N ILE A 177 13.42 24.05 2.56
CA ILE A 177 14.03 22.96 3.31
C ILE A 177 12.93 22.02 3.75
N SER A 178 12.93 20.81 3.19
CA SER A 178 11.84 19.88 3.35
C SER A 178 12.24 18.44 3.57
N ASN A 179 11.38 17.72 4.29
CA ASN A 179 11.50 16.28 4.44
C ASN A 179 12.88 15.83 4.95
N CYS A 180 13.59 16.65 5.72
CA CYS A 180 14.94 16.32 6.20
C CYS A 180 14.88 15.79 7.63
N ILE A 181 15.81 14.88 7.96
CA ILE A 181 16.14 14.54 9.35
C ILE A 181 17.42 15.28 9.72
N ILE A 182 17.37 16.10 10.77
CA ILE A 182 18.53 16.88 11.23
C ILE A 182 18.74 16.62 12.72
N ARG A 183 19.89 16.05 13.07
CA ARG A 183 20.21 15.68 14.46
C ARG A 183 21.53 16.21 14.99
N TYR A 184 21.57 16.45 16.29
CA TYR A 184 22.80 16.70 17.03
C TYR A 184 23.25 15.42 17.73
N SER A 185 24.55 15.12 17.67
CA SER A 185 25.13 13.94 18.34
C SER A 185 26.43 14.24 19.08
N GLY A 186 26.72 15.50 19.35
CA GLY A 186 27.86 15.89 20.19
C GLY A 186 27.68 15.44 21.64
N THR A 187 28.79 15.32 22.36
CA THR A 187 28.82 14.65 23.67
C THR A 187 28.46 15.55 24.86
N THR A 188 28.39 16.85 24.61
CA THR A 188 28.18 17.89 25.62
C THR A 188 26.80 18.50 25.42
N THR A 189 26.03 18.68 26.50
CA THR A 189 24.78 19.45 26.43
C THR A 189 25.08 20.83 25.85
N PRO A 190 24.41 21.25 24.76
CA PRO A 190 24.59 22.59 24.19
C PRO A 190 24.45 23.64 25.29
N ASP A 191 25.43 24.54 25.41
CA ASP A 191 25.36 25.64 26.39
C ASP A 191 24.17 26.56 26.07
N ASN A 192 23.72 27.32 27.08
CA ASN A 192 22.66 28.33 27.01
C ASN A 192 22.90 29.45 25.97
N SER A 193 24.06 29.43 25.28
CA SER A 193 24.36 30.33 24.17
C SER A 193 23.42 30.03 23.00
N THR A 194 22.63 31.05 22.66
CA THR A 194 21.39 31.00 21.87
C THR A 194 21.49 30.58 20.39
N THR A 195 22.48 29.77 19.96
CA THR A 195 22.89 29.67 18.54
C THR A 195 23.17 28.25 18.02
N ASN A 196 23.16 27.22 18.87
CA ASN A 196 23.19 25.83 18.44
C ASN A 196 21.78 25.46 17.92
N SER A 197 21.63 25.25 16.61
CA SER A 197 20.30 25.06 15.98
C SER A 197 20.33 24.02 14.87
N ALA A 198 19.28 23.19 14.77
CA ALA A 198 19.14 22.26 13.65
C ALA A 198 19.00 23.05 12.33
N ILE A 199 18.14 24.07 12.33
CA ILE A 199 18.01 25.04 11.25
C ILE A 199 18.14 26.45 11.83
N LEU A 200 19.20 27.17 11.43
CA LEU A 200 19.38 28.60 11.74
C LEU A 200 19.07 29.45 10.52
N LEU A 201 18.09 30.33 10.65
CA LEU A 201 17.69 31.35 9.67
C LEU A 201 18.12 32.73 10.18
N ASP A 202 19.40 33.06 9.98
CA ASP A 202 19.97 34.37 10.26
C ASP A 202 20.25 35.08 8.94
N SER A 203 19.38 36.04 8.59
CA SER A 203 19.60 36.92 7.44
C SER A 203 20.45 38.12 7.85
N SER A 204 21.30 38.62 6.96
CA SER A 204 21.92 39.93 7.16
C SER A 204 20.89 41.04 7.01
N SER A 205 21.19 42.24 7.50
CA SER A 205 20.34 43.44 7.37
C SER A 205 20.04 43.86 5.92
N ASN A 206 20.75 43.27 4.93
CA ASN A 206 20.59 43.55 3.51
C ASN A 206 19.86 42.42 2.77
N THR A 207 19.24 41.47 3.46
CA THR A 207 18.58 40.32 2.83
C THR A 207 17.13 40.20 3.26
N ILE A 208 16.22 40.19 2.28
CA ILE A 208 14.82 39.87 2.49
C ILE A 208 14.64 38.39 2.14
N SER A 209 14.43 37.55 3.16
CA SER A 209 14.35 36.10 2.99
C SER A 209 12.91 35.61 2.95
N THR A 210 12.60 34.73 2.01
CA THR A 210 11.40 33.88 1.97
C THR A 210 11.82 32.46 2.27
N CYS A 211 11.53 31.98 3.49
CA CYS A 211 11.94 30.66 3.95
C CYS A 211 10.72 29.75 4.12
N LYS A 212 10.73 28.60 3.44
CA LYS A 212 9.71 27.55 3.49
C LYS A 212 10.34 26.31 4.10
N ILE A 213 9.91 25.95 5.30
CA ILE A 213 10.48 24.87 6.12
C ILE A 213 9.35 23.91 6.48
N TRP A 214 9.33 22.71 5.88
CA TRP A 214 8.22 21.78 6.12
C TRP A 214 8.59 20.30 6.16
N ASN A 215 7.79 19.49 6.86
CA ASN A 215 7.99 18.04 7.01
C ASN A 215 9.38 17.65 7.52
N ASN A 216 10.05 18.50 8.29
CA ASN A 216 11.36 18.15 8.83
C ASN A 216 11.25 17.51 10.21
N MET A 217 12.13 16.55 10.50
CA MET A 217 12.30 15.95 11.82
C MET A 217 13.62 16.43 12.44
N LEU A 218 13.53 17.19 13.53
CA LEU A 218 14.66 17.91 14.14
C LEU A 218 14.83 17.48 15.60
N TYR A 219 16.00 16.99 15.99
CA TYR A 219 16.21 16.56 17.38
C TYR A 219 17.62 16.73 17.94
N GLY A 220 17.69 16.95 19.26
CA GLY A 220 18.94 17.00 20.04
C GLY A 220 19.70 18.33 20.03
N PHE A 221 19.32 19.30 19.20
CA PHE A 221 19.97 20.62 19.13
C PHE A 221 19.55 21.54 20.29
N GLY A 222 20.24 22.68 20.45
CA GLY A 222 19.80 23.74 21.37
C GLY A 222 18.48 24.41 20.98
N ASN A 223 18.26 24.60 19.68
CA ASN A 223 16.99 24.96 19.05
C ASN A 223 16.72 24.01 17.88
N GLY A 224 15.47 23.64 17.63
CA GLY A 224 15.08 22.97 16.38
C GLY A 224 15.12 23.96 15.22
N ILE A 225 14.30 24.99 15.30
CA ILE A 225 14.25 26.07 14.30
C ILE A 225 14.48 27.40 15.00
N ARG A 226 15.45 28.16 14.52
CA ARG A 226 15.71 29.51 14.98
C ARG A 226 15.64 30.51 13.84
N VAL A 227 14.79 31.52 13.98
CA VAL A 227 14.80 32.75 13.19
C VAL A 227 15.41 33.83 14.07
N GLY A 228 16.65 34.22 13.77
CA GLY A 228 17.38 35.23 14.52
C GLY A 228 17.22 36.61 13.89
N TYR A 229 18.30 37.18 13.36
CA TYR A 229 18.27 38.48 12.69
C TYR A 229 17.48 38.40 11.38
N CYS A 230 16.37 39.14 11.33
CA CYS A 230 15.51 39.24 10.16
C CYS A 230 15.45 40.69 9.66
N THR A 231 15.34 40.87 8.35
CA THR A 231 15.09 42.18 7.71
C THR A 231 13.60 42.35 7.47
N THR A 232 13.12 43.60 7.58
CA THR A 232 11.77 44.01 7.15
C THR A 232 11.39 43.43 5.78
N GLY A 233 10.19 42.86 5.69
CA GLY A 233 9.67 42.21 4.49
C GLY A 233 9.94 40.70 4.40
N SER A 234 10.76 40.13 5.28
CA SER A 234 11.06 38.69 5.27
C SER A 234 9.83 37.86 5.63
N THR A 235 9.69 36.69 5.00
CA THR A 235 8.55 35.78 5.12
C THR A 235 9.00 34.38 5.52
N TYR A 236 8.37 33.78 6.52
CA TYR A 236 8.70 32.45 7.04
C TYR A 236 7.46 31.57 7.09
N TYR A 237 7.49 30.44 6.40
CA TYR A 237 6.50 29.37 6.46
C TYR A 237 7.11 28.18 7.18
N LEU A 238 6.65 27.89 8.39
CA LEU A 238 7.08 26.75 9.19
C LEU A 238 5.89 25.80 9.29
N TYR A 239 5.83 24.76 8.45
CA TYR A 239 4.66 23.88 8.35
C TYR A 239 5.02 22.42 8.68
N ASN A 240 4.20 21.70 9.45
CA ASN A 240 4.34 20.25 9.62
C ASN A 240 5.77 19.81 10.00
N ASN A 241 6.48 20.52 10.88
CA ASN A 241 7.76 20.04 11.39
C ASN A 241 7.57 19.29 12.71
N THR A 242 8.31 18.21 12.94
CA THR A 242 8.39 17.51 14.23
C THR A 242 9.72 17.83 14.89
N ILE A 243 9.67 18.44 16.08
CA ILE A 243 10.84 18.95 16.79
C ILE A 243 10.86 18.34 18.19
N VAL A 244 11.89 17.57 18.50
CA VAL A 244 11.95 16.78 19.74
C VAL A 244 13.26 17.03 20.48
N ASN A 245 13.19 17.28 21.80
CA ASN A 245 14.36 17.49 22.66
C ASN A 245 15.36 18.51 22.08
N CYS A 246 14.82 19.60 21.56
CA CYS A 246 15.55 20.60 20.80
C CYS A 246 15.66 21.92 21.57
N ASP A 247 15.77 21.89 22.89
CA ASP A 247 15.64 23.04 23.78
C ASP A 247 16.72 23.12 24.87
N ALA A 248 17.90 22.53 24.64
CA ALA A 248 19.02 22.66 25.58
C ALA A 248 19.44 24.14 25.80
N ALA A 249 19.13 25.03 24.85
CA ALA A 249 19.33 26.49 24.97
C ALA A 249 18.10 27.23 25.55
N GLY A 250 17.12 26.50 26.09
CA GLY A 250 15.91 27.01 26.75
C GLY A 250 14.66 27.13 25.88
N ASP A 251 14.77 27.01 24.55
CA ASP A 251 13.67 27.19 23.59
C ASP A 251 13.79 26.20 22.40
N SER A 252 12.72 25.52 21.95
CA SER A 252 12.78 24.66 20.74
C SER A 252 12.60 25.41 19.43
N VAL A 253 11.52 26.18 19.32
CA VAL A 253 11.26 27.06 18.19
C VAL A 253 11.41 28.50 18.67
N ARG A 254 12.38 29.21 18.13
CA ARG A 254 12.68 30.59 18.53
C ARG A 254 12.60 31.54 17.35
N VAL A 255 11.75 32.55 17.46
CA VAL A 255 11.64 33.62 16.45
C VAL A 255 11.86 34.98 17.11
N TYR A 256 12.87 35.71 16.66
CA TYR A 256 13.31 36.97 17.26
C TYR A 256 13.27 38.16 16.29
N GLY A 257 12.05 38.64 16.01
CA GLY A 257 11.80 39.72 15.05
C GLY A 257 11.72 41.15 15.61
N GLN A 258 12.07 41.38 16.89
CA GLN A 258 11.91 42.70 17.54
C GLN A 258 12.78 43.82 16.94
N TRP A 259 13.79 43.48 16.14
CA TRP A 259 14.79 44.40 15.57
C TRP A 259 14.46 44.80 14.13
N ALA A 260 13.38 44.23 13.56
CA ALA A 260 12.79 44.64 12.29
C ALA A 260 11.51 45.44 12.59
N PRO A 261 11.61 46.77 12.76
CA PRO A 261 10.47 47.61 13.20
C PRO A 261 9.30 47.62 12.20
N ASP A 262 9.52 47.18 10.95
CA ASP A 262 8.51 47.08 9.91
C ASP A 262 8.33 45.63 9.43
N LYS A 263 7.10 45.08 9.55
CA LYS A 263 6.50 43.94 8.84
C LYS A 263 7.43 42.77 8.44
N ILE A 264 7.67 41.83 9.35
CA ILE A 264 7.95 40.44 8.95
C ILE A 264 6.64 39.64 8.87
N TYR A 265 6.63 38.58 8.06
CA TYR A 265 5.49 37.70 7.86
C TYR A 265 5.83 36.30 8.37
N LEU A 266 5.13 35.83 9.40
CA LEU A 266 5.33 34.52 9.99
C LEU A 266 4.05 33.69 9.88
N TYR A 267 4.15 32.55 9.20
CA TYR A 267 3.11 31.55 9.07
C TYR A 267 3.56 30.26 9.73
N MET A 268 2.86 29.83 10.79
CA MET A 268 3.18 28.60 11.53
C MET A 268 1.97 27.69 11.55
N LYS A 269 2.02 26.54 10.88
CA LYS A 269 0.89 25.61 10.83
C LYS A 269 1.32 24.18 11.10
N ASN A 270 0.53 23.43 11.84
CA ASN A 270 0.74 21.99 12.05
C ASN A 270 2.13 21.59 12.59
N ASN A 271 2.87 22.45 13.28
CA ASN A 271 4.15 22.02 13.86
C ASN A 271 3.91 21.26 15.16
N LEU A 272 4.67 20.19 15.36
CA LEU A 272 4.71 19.40 16.58
C LEU A 272 6.02 19.66 17.31
N VAL A 273 5.96 20.20 18.52
CA VAL A 273 7.15 20.45 19.35
C VAL A 273 7.03 19.74 20.70
N GLN A 274 8.01 18.90 21.00
CA GLN A 274 8.13 18.12 22.24
C GLN A 274 9.50 18.42 22.86
N GLY A 275 9.62 19.57 23.50
CA GLY A 275 10.83 20.04 24.19
C GLY A 275 10.67 20.01 25.72
N THR A 276 11.78 20.05 26.44
CA THR A 276 11.85 19.88 27.91
C THR A 276 11.64 21.14 28.76
N THR A 277 11.68 22.33 28.16
CA THR A 277 11.64 23.64 28.84
C THR A 277 10.64 24.60 28.21
N THR A 278 10.99 25.25 27.09
CA THR A 278 10.09 26.11 26.30
C THR A 278 10.00 25.58 24.88
N ASN A 279 8.80 25.26 24.39
CA ASN A 279 8.62 24.72 23.05
C ASN A 279 8.61 25.85 22.00
N TYR A 280 7.91 26.94 22.27
CA TYR A 280 7.80 28.09 21.39
C TYR A 280 8.14 29.39 22.11
N ARG A 281 9.10 30.14 21.56
CA ARG A 281 9.40 31.51 21.98
C ARG A 281 9.33 32.45 20.79
N ILE A 282 8.20 33.12 20.68
CA ILE A 282 7.89 34.02 19.57
C ILE A 282 7.92 35.46 20.08
N SER A 283 8.84 36.25 19.55
CA SER A 283 9.09 37.63 19.93
C SER A 283 9.09 38.51 18.69
N LEU A 284 7.94 39.12 18.40
CA LEU A 284 7.69 39.91 17.20
C LEU A 284 7.46 41.38 17.55
N TYR A 285 7.75 42.26 16.59
CA TYR A 285 7.31 43.66 16.68
C TYR A 285 5.78 43.72 16.50
N PRO A 286 5.04 44.65 17.16
CA PRO A 286 3.57 44.69 17.12
C PRO A 286 2.93 44.80 15.73
N THR A 287 3.68 45.23 14.72
CA THR A 287 3.20 45.40 13.33
C THR A 287 3.50 44.19 12.42
N ALA A 288 4.13 43.13 12.95
CA ALA A 288 4.38 41.90 12.21
C ALA A 288 3.06 41.19 11.87
N LEU A 289 3.01 40.54 10.70
CA LEU A 289 1.92 39.62 10.38
C LEU A 289 2.28 38.25 10.96
N TYR A 290 1.45 37.75 11.87
CA TYR A 290 1.63 36.45 12.49
C TYR A 290 0.37 35.62 12.36
N GLU A 291 0.40 34.64 11.46
CA GLU A 291 -0.67 33.66 11.27
C GLU A 291 -0.22 32.31 11.81
N HIS A 292 -1.04 31.72 12.66
CA HIS A 292 -0.77 30.42 13.23
C HIS A 292 -2.04 29.57 13.34
N SER A 293 -1.88 28.26 13.18
CA SER A 293 -2.96 27.29 13.36
C SER A 293 -2.39 25.91 13.69
N SER A 294 -2.99 25.23 14.66
CA SER A 294 -2.74 23.81 14.92
C SER A 294 -1.29 23.44 15.26
N ASN A 295 -0.56 24.33 15.95
CA ASN A 295 0.80 24.05 16.43
C ASN A 295 0.76 23.49 17.85
N ILE A 296 1.28 22.28 18.03
CA ILE A 296 1.21 21.54 19.30
C ILE A 296 2.50 21.70 20.11
N SER A 297 2.33 21.98 21.41
CA SER A 297 3.41 21.96 22.40
C SER A 297 3.13 20.99 23.54
N SER A 298 4.18 20.30 23.99
CA SER A 298 4.21 19.56 25.26
C SER A 298 4.11 20.46 26.49
N ASP A 299 4.41 21.76 26.37
CA ASP A 299 4.33 22.76 27.43
C ASP A 299 3.21 23.79 27.18
N ASN A 300 3.20 24.89 27.95
CA ASN A 300 2.20 25.95 27.83
C ASN A 300 2.46 27.00 26.74
N SER A 301 3.45 26.80 25.87
CA SER A 301 3.97 27.87 25.00
C SER A 301 3.35 27.93 23.59
N SER A 302 2.57 26.93 23.17
CA SER A 302 1.92 26.95 21.85
C SER A 302 1.15 28.27 21.61
N PRO A 303 1.26 28.84 20.40
CA PRO A 303 0.54 30.06 20.04
C PRO A 303 -0.96 29.84 19.86
N ASP A 304 -1.42 28.60 19.68
CA ASP A 304 -2.80 28.26 19.33
C ASP A 304 -3.70 28.03 20.57
N GLY A 305 -3.21 28.38 21.76
CA GLY A 305 -3.99 28.35 23.01
C GLY A 305 -4.13 26.96 23.62
N ASP A 306 -5.01 26.83 24.61
CA ASP A 306 -5.03 25.70 25.55
C ASP A 306 -5.36 24.35 24.90
N SER A 307 -6.07 24.35 23.77
CA SER A 307 -6.35 23.13 23.00
C SER A 307 -5.09 22.48 22.43
N TYR A 308 -4.00 23.23 22.27
CA TYR A 308 -2.75 22.79 21.67
C TYR A 308 -1.54 22.90 22.62
N ARG A 309 -1.77 23.38 23.85
CA ARG A 309 -0.77 23.45 24.92
C ARG A 309 -0.86 22.24 25.85
N ASN A 310 0.25 21.91 26.49
CA ASN A 310 0.39 20.81 27.46
C ASN A 310 -0.08 19.47 26.87
N LYS A 311 0.30 19.23 25.61
CA LYS A 311 -0.03 18.03 24.84
C LYS A 311 1.24 17.21 24.62
N PRO A 312 1.67 16.43 25.63
CA PRO A 312 2.71 15.45 25.39
C PRO A 312 2.22 14.44 24.33
N VAL A 313 3.14 14.06 23.46
CA VAL A 313 2.87 13.16 22.33
C VAL A 313 3.58 11.84 22.56
N THR A 314 2.88 10.76 22.23
CA THR A 314 3.47 9.43 22.23
C THR A 314 4.02 9.09 20.85
N PHE A 315 5.32 8.82 20.79
CA PHE A 315 6.00 8.32 19.61
C PHE A 315 6.16 6.80 19.65
N LEU A 316 6.41 6.19 18.48
CA LEU A 316 6.50 4.73 18.34
C LEU A 316 7.64 4.14 19.19
N ASP A 317 8.85 4.67 19.03
CA ASP A 317 10.07 4.23 19.74
C ASP A 317 11.06 5.41 19.91
N PRO A 318 10.74 6.38 20.79
CA PRO A 318 11.60 7.56 21.00
C PRO A 318 12.98 7.21 21.58
N SER A 319 13.12 6.06 22.26
CA SER A 319 14.42 5.57 22.75
C SER A 319 15.41 5.28 21.64
N ASN A 320 14.93 4.89 20.46
CA ASN A 320 15.73 4.64 19.28
C ASN A 320 15.63 5.77 18.23
N HIS A 321 15.10 6.94 18.63
CA HIS A 321 14.85 8.10 17.78
C HIS A 321 13.87 7.84 16.62
N ASP A 322 12.95 6.88 16.82
CA ASP A 322 11.79 6.72 15.95
C ASP A 322 10.64 7.59 16.48
N TYR A 323 10.50 8.75 15.86
CA TYR A 323 9.51 9.76 16.21
C TYR A 323 8.29 9.74 15.28
N HIS A 324 8.00 8.61 14.62
CA HIS A 324 6.67 8.42 14.04
C HIS A 324 5.62 8.50 15.14
N ILE A 325 4.48 9.08 14.80
CA ILE A 325 3.36 9.24 15.72
C ILE A 325 2.88 7.83 16.10
N ALA A 326 2.60 7.59 17.39
CA ALA A 326 2.05 6.30 17.81
C ALA A 326 0.56 6.20 17.46
N ASP A 327 0.05 4.98 17.21
CA ASP A 327 -1.32 4.74 16.71
C ASP A 327 -2.44 5.20 17.62
N TYR A 328 -2.09 5.42 18.86
CA TYR A 328 -3.01 5.77 19.90
C TYR A 328 -2.75 7.15 20.46
N ASP A 329 -1.81 7.91 19.89
CA ASP A 329 -1.72 9.31 20.24
C ASP A 329 -3.02 10.01 19.85
N THR A 330 -3.64 10.70 20.78
CA THR A 330 -4.89 11.46 20.52
C THR A 330 -4.65 12.96 20.50
N SER A 331 -3.42 13.38 20.81
CA SER A 331 -3.01 14.77 20.91
C SER A 331 -2.79 15.38 19.53
N VAL A 332 -2.13 14.65 18.61
CA VAL A 332 -1.77 15.16 17.28
C VAL A 332 -2.69 14.66 16.17
N LYS A 333 -3.35 13.53 16.41
CA LYS A 333 -4.10 12.83 15.37
C LYS A 333 -5.34 13.56 14.95
N ASN A 334 -5.49 13.73 13.64
CA ASN A 334 -6.61 14.42 13.02
C ASN A 334 -6.82 15.83 13.63
N LYS A 335 -5.73 16.51 14.00
CA LYS A 335 -5.74 17.87 14.59
C LYS A 335 -5.09 18.91 13.69
N GLY A 336 -4.51 18.51 12.57
CA GLY A 336 -3.87 19.39 11.61
C GLY A 336 -4.88 20.04 10.67
N VAL A 337 -4.54 21.24 10.21
CA VAL A 337 -5.22 21.90 9.09
C VAL A 337 -4.76 21.28 7.77
N ASP A 338 -5.67 21.09 6.82
CA ASP A 338 -5.34 20.63 5.47
C ASP A 338 -4.58 21.74 4.70
N LEU A 339 -3.35 21.42 4.27
CA LEU A 339 -2.48 22.33 3.51
C LEU A 339 -2.34 21.92 2.04
N SER A 340 -3.13 20.94 1.56
CA SER A 340 -3.10 20.50 0.15
C SER A 340 -3.37 21.62 -0.85
N LEU A 341 -4.12 22.64 -0.43
CA LEU A 341 -4.47 23.83 -1.22
C LEU A 341 -3.98 25.14 -0.57
N ASP A 342 -2.99 25.09 0.34
CA ASP A 342 -2.42 26.33 0.89
C ASP A 342 -1.84 27.18 -0.27
N PRO A 343 -2.19 28.48 -0.38
CA PRO A 343 -1.85 29.29 -1.55
C PRO A 343 -0.35 29.58 -1.67
N ASN A 344 0.43 29.40 -0.60
CA ASN A 344 1.85 29.76 -0.57
C ASN A 344 2.76 28.52 -0.55
N LEU A 345 2.30 27.43 0.06
CA LEU A 345 3.05 26.18 0.18
C LEU A 345 2.09 24.97 0.18
N PRO A 346 1.56 24.57 -0.98
CA PRO A 346 0.72 23.38 -1.09
C PRO A 346 1.58 22.11 -1.13
N PHE A 347 1.17 21.08 -0.38
CA PHE A 347 1.77 19.74 -0.42
C PHE A 347 0.77 18.69 0.05
N THR A 348 0.98 17.42 -0.31
CA THR A 348 0.01 16.34 -0.03
C THR A 348 0.66 15.09 0.57
N ALA A 349 1.97 15.12 0.81
CA ALA A 349 2.71 14.01 1.37
C ALA A 349 3.47 14.45 2.61
N ASP A 350 3.70 13.52 3.53
CA ASP A 350 4.45 13.73 4.75
C ASP A 350 5.97 13.47 4.54
N ILE A 351 6.73 13.28 5.63
CA ILE A 351 8.19 13.11 5.59
C ILE A 351 8.65 11.85 4.86
N ASP A 352 7.92 10.73 5.01
CA ASP A 352 8.29 9.43 4.44
C ASP A 352 7.54 9.12 3.12
N GLY A 353 6.63 10.01 2.72
CA GLY A 353 5.95 10.00 1.43
C GLY A 353 4.51 9.49 1.50
N GLN A 354 3.99 9.25 2.70
CA GLN A 354 2.59 8.91 2.91
C GLN A 354 1.68 10.09 2.56
N THR A 355 0.51 9.78 1.99
CA THR A 355 -0.46 10.79 1.58
C THR A 355 -1.20 11.37 2.77
N ARG A 356 -1.46 12.68 2.74
CA ARG A 356 -2.25 13.40 3.73
C ARG A 356 -3.63 13.82 3.17
N PRO A 357 -4.72 13.65 3.94
CA PRO A 357 -4.79 12.93 5.20
C PRO A 357 -4.76 11.41 5.00
N PHE A 358 -4.20 10.68 5.96
CA PHE A 358 -4.43 9.25 6.13
C PHE A 358 -5.53 9.06 7.18
N GLY A 359 -6.79 9.19 6.75
CA GLY A 359 -7.95 9.14 7.64
C GLY A 359 -8.92 10.28 7.36
N ALA A 360 -9.30 11.03 8.40
CA ALA A 360 -10.32 12.09 8.28
C ALA A 360 -9.71 13.46 8.00
N THR A 361 -8.62 13.82 8.70
CA THR A 361 -7.93 15.11 8.60
C THR A 361 -6.44 14.92 8.87
N TRP A 362 -5.59 15.88 8.49
CA TRP A 362 -4.15 15.78 8.65
C TRP A 362 -3.74 15.62 10.12
N ASP A 363 -2.63 14.93 10.36
CA ASP A 363 -1.97 14.89 11.66
C ASP A 363 -1.00 16.08 11.81
N VAL A 364 -0.83 16.55 13.06
CA VAL A 364 0.13 17.62 13.38
C VAL A 364 1.55 17.03 13.48
N GLY A 365 2.52 17.68 12.83
CA GLY A 365 3.91 17.24 12.75
C GLY A 365 4.32 16.79 11.34
N ALA A 366 5.54 16.30 11.21
CA ALA A 366 6.15 15.87 9.94
C ALA A 366 5.63 14.53 9.43
N ASP A 367 5.10 13.70 10.32
CA ASP A 367 4.56 12.38 10.07
C ASP A 367 3.03 12.43 9.97
N GLU A 368 2.43 11.65 9.08
CA GLU A 368 1.00 11.35 9.07
C GLU A 368 0.84 9.95 9.68
N GLY A 369 0.24 9.82 10.86
CA GLY A 369 0.25 8.57 11.61
C GLY A 369 -0.37 7.41 10.83
N TYR A 370 0.48 6.61 10.18
CA TYR A 370 0.08 5.51 9.33
C TYR A 370 0.13 4.18 10.04
N TYR A 371 -0.96 3.42 9.92
CA TYR A 371 -0.97 2.03 10.34
C TYR A 371 -1.60 1.21 9.25
N ILE A 372 -0.89 0.15 8.86
CA ILE A 372 -1.43 -0.95 8.10
C ILE A 372 -1.98 -1.92 9.14
N PRO A 373 -3.31 -2.06 9.27
CA PRO A 373 -3.87 -3.11 10.08
C PRO A 373 -3.31 -4.45 9.63
N THR A 374 -2.86 -5.25 10.58
CA THR A 374 -2.26 -6.55 10.31
C THR A 374 -3.36 -7.61 10.32
N GLU A 375 -3.31 -8.51 9.34
CA GLU A 375 -4.20 -9.68 9.29
C GLU A 375 -3.90 -10.60 10.49
N TYR A 376 -4.88 -10.79 11.36
CA TYR A 376 -4.89 -11.81 12.38
C TYR A 376 -5.57 -13.06 11.83
N VAL A 377 -4.75 -14.05 11.45
CA VAL A 377 -5.19 -15.19 10.65
C VAL A 377 -5.48 -16.41 11.50
N CYS A 378 -6.75 -16.78 11.57
CA CYS A 378 -7.18 -18.04 12.15
C CYS A 378 -7.53 -19.05 11.05
N THR A 379 -7.00 -20.26 11.18
CA THR A 379 -7.28 -21.39 10.29
C THR A 379 -8.54 -22.14 10.71
N ILE A 380 -9.37 -22.50 9.73
CA ILE A 380 -10.58 -23.31 9.92
C ILE A 380 -10.50 -24.55 9.02
N LYS A 381 -10.49 -25.74 9.61
CA LYS A 381 -10.35 -27.07 9.00
C LYS A 381 -11.07 -28.11 9.87
N GLU A 382 -11.34 -29.30 9.33
CA GLU A 382 -11.90 -30.41 10.12
C GLU A 382 -10.94 -30.90 11.22
N THR A 383 -9.63 -30.87 10.95
CA THR A 383 -8.57 -31.33 11.86
C THR A 383 -7.32 -30.46 11.76
N GLY A 384 -6.50 -30.41 12.83
CA GLY A 384 -5.26 -29.61 12.86
C GLY A 384 -5.46 -28.08 12.85
N SER A 385 -6.68 -27.66 13.22
CA SER A 385 -7.24 -26.32 13.32
C SER A 385 -6.76 -25.34 14.38
N ASP A 386 -6.89 -24.03 14.16
CA ASP A 386 -7.30 -23.11 15.23
C ASP A 386 -8.78 -23.33 15.60
N PHE A 387 -9.66 -23.42 14.59
CA PHE A 387 -11.10 -23.65 14.76
C PHE A 387 -11.63 -24.75 13.84
N LYS A 388 -12.75 -25.39 14.23
CA LYS A 388 -13.40 -26.45 13.45
C LYS A 388 -14.59 -25.99 12.61
N THR A 389 -15.19 -24.86 13.00
CA THR A 389 -16.38 -24.29 12.34
C THR A 389 -16.26 -22.78 12.28
N LEU A 390 -16.87 -22.17 11.27
CA LEU A 390 -16.91 -20.71 11.14
C LEU A 390 -17.63 -20.05 12.33
N SER A 391 -18.66 -20.71 12.87
CA SER A 391 -19.35 -20.25 14.08
C SER A 391 -18.45 -20.26 15.32
N SER A 392 -17.65 -21.32 15.52
CA SER A 392 -16.72 -21.36 16.66
C SER A 392 -15.63 -20.30 16.60
N TRP A 393 -15.15 -19.97 15.39
CA TRP A 393 -14.23 -18.85 15.18
C TRP A 393 -14.90 -17.51 15.49
N ASN A 394 -16.10 -17.25 14.96
CA ASN A 394 -16.80 -15.99 15.19
C ASN A 394 -17.03 -15.76 16.69
N GLU A 395 -17.49 -16.78 17.42
CA GLU A 395 -17.75 -16.67 18.86
C GLU A 395 -16.49 -16.39 19.68
N ALA A 396 -15.36 -17.03 19.31
CA ALA A 396 -14.11 -16.83 20.02
C ALA A 396 -13.46 -15.47 19.70
N ILE A 397 -13.47 -15.05 18.43
CA ILE A 397 -12.68 -13.91 17.96
C ILE A 397 -13.42 -12.57 18.06
N LYS A 398 -14.76 -12.55 18.01
CA LYS A 398 -15.54 -11.30 17.96
C LYS A 398 -15.15 -10.29 19.05
N CYS A 399 -14.87 -9.07 18.60
CA CYS A 399 -14.42 -7.97 19.45
C CYS A 399 -14.58 -6.62 18.74
N ASP A 400 -14.25 -5.55 19.47
CA ASP A 400 -14.03 -4.22 18.91
C ASP A 400 -12.65 -4.17 18.22
N LEU A 401 -12.65 -4.19 16.88
CA LEU A 401 -11.42 -4.10 16.07
C LEU A 401 -10.96 -2.65 15.87
N VAL A 402 -11.80 -1.65 16.19
CA VAL A 402 -11.48 -0.23 16.00
C VAL A 402 -10.95 0.43 17.28
N HIS A 403 -10.87 -0.32 18.38
CA HIS A 403 -10.29 0.19 19.61
C HIS A 403 -8.79 0.50 19.44
N SER A 404 -8.46 1.79 19.32
CA SER A 404 -7.13 2.31 18.98
C SER A 404 -5.96 1.77 19.83
N THR A 405 -6.17 1.53 21.12
CA THR A 405 -5.19 0.93 22.04
C THR A 405 -5.57 -0.46 22.52
N GLY A 406 -6.87 -0.75 22.59
CA GLY A 406 -7.41 -1.84 23.39
C GLY A 406 -7.41 -3.17 22.67
N THR A 407 -7.34 -3.21 21.34
CA THR A 407 -7.32 -4.45 20.55
C THR A 407 -6.16 -4.46 19.57
N ARG A 408 -5.24 -5.41 19.75
CA ARG A 408 -4.03 -5.53 18.91
C ARG A 408 -3.68 -6.96 18.58
N VAL A 409 -3.17 -7.14 17.37
CA VAL A 409 -2.49 -8.37 16.95
C VAL A 409 -1.00 -8.21 17.19
N PHE A 410 -0.40 -9.20 17.85
CA PHE A 410 1.03 -9.28 18.08
C PHE A 410 1.58 -10.54 17.44
N SER A 411 2.75 -10.45 16.83
CA SER A 411 3.51 -11.61 16.38
C SER A 411 4.33 -12.19 17.54
N HIS A 412 4.56 -13.51 17.54
CA HIS A 412 5.38 -14.17 18.55
C HIS A 412 6.14 -15.38 18.00
N GLY A 413 7.23 -15.76 18.67
CA GLY A 413 8.09 -16.89 18.26
C GLY A 413 7.56 -18.30 18.57
N GLY A 414 6.43 -18.40 19.26
CA GLY A 414 5.78 -19.67 19.62
C GLY A 414 5.11 -19.60 20.99
N ILE A 415 4.38 -20.66 21.35
CA ILE A 415 3.65 -20.77 22.62
C ILE A 415 4.37 -21.78 23.52
N THR A 416 4.72 -21.36 24.74
CA THR A 416 5.12 -22.27 25.81
C THR A 416 3.88 -22.59 26.66
N GLY A 417 3.54 -23.87 26.81
CA GLY A 417 2.33 -24.31 27.50
C GLY A 417 1.05 -23.99 26.72
N THR A 418 0.08 -23.34 27.37
CA THR A 418 -1.21 -22.97 26.76
C THR A 418 -1.61 -21.53 27.10
N ILE A 419 -2.14 -20.80 26.12
CA ILE A 419 -2.84 -19.52 26.34
C ILE A 419 -4.31 -19.73 26.00
N PRO A 420 -5.19 -19.95 26.98
CA PRO A 420 -6.61 -20.19 26.72
C PRO A 420 -7.31 -18.96 26.11
N ASN A 421 -8.31 -19.20 25.25
CA ASN A 421 -9.16 -18.13 24.74
C ASN A 421 -9.87 -17.41 25.88
N GLY A 422 -9.82 -16.07 25.90
CA GLY A 422 -10.35 -15.21 26.95
C GLY A 422 -9.50 -15.12 28.22
N ALA A 423 -8.31 -15.72 28.25
CA ALA A 423 -7.38 -15.63 29.37
C ALA A 423 -6.95 -14.17 29.61
N THR A 424 -6.88 -13.77 30.89
CA THR A 424 -6.17 -12.53 31.24
C THR A 424 -4.69 -12.81 31.15
N VAL A 425 -3.98 -12.05 30.31
CA VAL A 425 -2.54 -12.15 30.14
C VAL A 425 -1.86 -10.89 30.67
N THR A 426 -0.62 -11.05 31.14
CA THR A 426 0.19 -9.98 31.72
C THR A 426 1.57 -9.94 31.10
N GLY A 427 2.06 -8.75 30.76
CA GLY A 427 3.43 -8.51 30.31
C GLY A 427 4.39 -8.50 31.49
N GLU A 428 5.45 -9.32 31.42
CA GLU A 428 6.43 -9.47 32.49
C GLU A 428 7.22 -8.17 32.73
N SER A 429 7.59 -7.47 31.66
CA SER A 429 8.37 -6.23 31.73
C SER A 429 7.50 -5.00 31.84
N SER A 430 6.44 -4.93 31.02
CA SER A 430 5.58 -3.75 30.95
C SER A 430 4.55 -3.67 32.08
N GLY A 431 4.20 -4.80 32.70
CA GLY A 431 3.03 -4.90 33.57
C GLY A 431 1.70 -4.71 32.84
N ALA A 432 1.69 -4.60 31.51
CA ALA A 432 0.49 -4.45 30.72
C ALA A 432 -0.42 -5.67 30.89
N THR A 433 -1.72 -5.47 30.88
CA THR A 433 -2.71 -6.54 30.99
C THR A 433 -3.66 -6.51 29.82
N GLY A 434 -4.23 -7.66 29.48
CA GLY A 434 -5.24 -7.75 28.42
C GLY A 434 -5.92 -9.11 28.41
N LYS A 435 -6.86 -9.29 27.50
CA LYS A 435 -7.57 -10.55 27.25
C LYS A 435 -7.06 -11.17 25.96
N ALA A 436 -6.33 -12.28 26.05
CA ALA A 436 -5.96 -13.04 24.87
C ALA A 436 -7.21 -13.65 24.25
N THR A 437 -7.62 -13.13 23.10
CA THR A 437 -8.79 -13.62 22.36
C THR A 437 -8.52 -15.03 21.85
N HIS A 438 -7.39 -15.21 21.18
CA HIS A 438 -6.82 -16.50 20.78
C HIS A 438 -5.33 -16.31 20.46
N ALA A 439 -4.54 -17.37 20.61
CA ALA A 439 -3.14 -17.42 20.21
C ALA A 439 -2.98 -18.53 19.17
N THR A 440 -2.62 -18.16 17.95
CA THR A 440 -2.29 -19.08 16.85
C THR A 440 -0.83 -19.53 16.99
N SER A 441 -0.31 -20.28 16.02
CA SER A 441 1.10 -20.70 16.05
C SER A 441 2.10 -19.53 15.98
N ALA A 442 1.69 -18.36 15.48
CA ALA A 442 2.59 -17.23 15.22
C ALA A 442 2.06 -15.87 15.68
N GLN A 443 0.77 -15.76 16.01
CA GLN A 443 0.13 -14.50 16.36
C GLN A 443 -0.78 -14.66 17.58
N VAL A 444 -0.94 -13.59 18.35
CA VAL A 444 -1.98 -13.49 19.38
C VAL A 444 -2.80 -12.24 19.13
N LEU A 445 -4.13 -12.35 19.22
CA LEU A 445 -5.01 -11.18 19.30
C LEU A 445 -5.33 -10.91 20.76
N ILE A 446 -4.95 -9.74 21.28
CA ILE A 446 -5.23 -9.33 22.65
C ILE A 446 -6.19 -8.14 22.62
N LYS A 447 -7.29 -8.23 23.38
CA LYS A 447 -8.30 -7.17 23.53
C LYS A 447 -8.37 -6.64 24.96
N ASN A 448 -9.07 -5.53 25.16
CA ASN A 448 -9.19 -4.83 26.46
C ASN A 448 -7.82 -4.59 27.12
N ILE A 449 -6.84 -4.17 26.32
CA ILE A 449 -5.48 -3.92 26.80
C ILE A 449 -5.48 -2.72 27.74
N SER A 450 -4.84 -2.87 28.90
CA SER A 450 -4.51 -1.81 29.85
C SER A 450 -3.00 -1.76 30.06
N GLY A 451 -2.39 -0.60 29.86
CA GLY A 451 -0.94 -0.47 29.69
C GLY A 451 -0.51 -0.70 28.25
N ARG A 452 0.77 -0.96 28.02
CA ARG A 452 1.33 -1.21 26.68
C ARG A 452 2.27 -2.41 26.71
N PHE A 453 1.93 -3.43 25.94
CA PHE A 453 2.85 -4.52 25.71
C PHE A 453 4.07 -4.05 24.88
N THR A 454 5.26 -4.55 25.17
CA THR A 454 6.53 -4.17 24.55
C THR A 454 7.13 -5.33 23.78
N LYS A 455 7.82 -5.02 22.67
CA LYS A 455 8.59 -5.99 21.90
C LYS A 455 9.58 -6.76 22.78
N ASN A 456 9.76 -8.04 22.49
CA ASN A 456 10.60 -9.02 23.18
C ASN A 456 10.21 -9.33 24.63
N GLU A 457 9.07 -8.83 25.11
CA GLU A 457 8.62 -9.20 26.46
C GLU A 457 7.90 -10.54 26.47
N LYS A 458 7.94 -11.17 27.64
CA LYS A 458 7.14 -12.34 27.94
C LYS A 458 5.73 -11.91 28.34
N VAL A 459 4.72 -12.43 27.64
CA VAL A 459 3.31 -12.28 27.99
C VAL A 459 2.77 -13.61 28.47
N TYR A 460 2.33 -13.65 29.73
CA TYR A 460 2.03 -14.91 30.43
C TYR A 460 0.60 -14.98 30.97
N TYR A 461 0.12 -16.21 31.18
CA TYR A 461 -1.14 -16.54 31.84
C TYR A 461 -0.86 -17.30 33.15
N GLN A 462 -1.44 -16.82 34.26
CA GLN A 462 -1.25 -17.34 35.63
C GLN A 462 0.18 -17.22 36.18
N ASP A 463 1.18 -17.80 35.50
CA ASP A 463 2.58 -17.78 35.93
C ASP A 463 3.55 -17.59 34.76
N THR A 464 4.71 -17.00 35.04
CA THR A 464 5.72 -16.61 34.05
C THR A 464 6.57 -17.76 33.51
N ASN A 465 6.42 -18.98 34.02
CA ASN A 465 7.31 -20.09 33.73
C ASN A 465 6.64 -21.23 32.95
N SER A 466 5.31 -21.30 32.95
CA SER A 466 4.56 -22.44 32.41
C SER A 466 3.76 -22.09 31.16
N ASN A 467 3.15 -20.90 31.13
CA ASN A 467 2.19 -20.52 30.07
C ASN A 467 2.50 -19.12 29.55
N TYR A 468 3.28 -19.01 28.48
CA TYR A 468 3.66 -17.71 27.94
C TYR A 468 3.99 -17.73 26.45
N ILE A 469 3.97 -16.54 25.87
CA ILE A 469 4.50 -16.19 24.54
C ILE A 469 5.55 -15.09 24.70
N ILE A 470 6.45 -14.97 23.73
CA ILE A 470 7.40 -13.85 23.64
C ILE A 470 7.02 -13.04 22.42
N LEU A 471 6.60 -11.79 22.64
CA LEU A 471 6.17 -10.90 21.56
C LEU A 471 7.37 -10.46 20.74
N SER A 472 7.23 -10.38 19.41
CA SER A 472 8.29 -9.92 18.51
C SER A 472 8.06 -8.50 17.96
N ASP A 473 6.95 -7.87 18.32
CA ASP A 473 6.55 -6.53 17.90
C ASP A 473 5.82 -5.78 19.03
N TYR A 474 5.38 -4.55 18.74
CA TYR A 474 4.62 -3.69 19.65
C TYR A 474 3.09 -3.84 19.49
N GLY A 475 2.66 -4.77 18.64
CA GLY A 475 1.27 -4.98 18.26
C GLY A 475 0.73 -3.95 17.28
N SER A 476 -0.10 -4.41 16.35
CA SER A 476 -0.74 -3.61 15.30
C SER A 476 -2.27 -3.61 15.44
N PRO A 477 -2.99 -2.62 14.87
CA PRO A 477 -4.42 -2.73 14.65
C PRO A 477 -4.76 -4.00 13.88
N ALA A 478 -5.91 -4.61 14.14
CA ALA A 478 -6.23 -5.94 13.63
C ALA A 478 -7.24 -5.91 12.45
N ILE A 479 -7.03 -6.81 11.50
CA ILE A 479 -8.06 -7.33 10.58
C ILE A 479 -8.32 -8.78 10.98
N ALA A 480 -9.56 -9.17 11.25
CA ALA A 480 -9.87 -10.53 11.64
C ALA A 480 -10.09 -11.42 10.41
N ILE A 481 -9.26 -12.46 10.25
CA ILE A 481 -9.32 -13.37 9.10
C ILE A 481 -9.77 -14.77 9.53
N ALA A 482 -10.84 -15.26 8.90
CA ALA A 482 -11.20 -16.67 8.85
C ALA A 482 -10.66 -17.29 7.56
N LYS A 483 -9.51 -17.95 7.64
CA LYS A 483 -8.91 -18.72 6.55
C LYS A 483 -9.42 -20.15 6.60
N ILE A 484 -10.40 -20.45 5.76
CA ILE A 484 -10.98 -21.80 5.65
C ILE A 484 -10.14 -22.61 4.67
N ASP A 485 -9.66 -23.77 5.10
CA ASP A 485 -8.62 -24.52 4.38
C ASP A 485 -8.79 -26.04 4.57
N GLY A 486 -8.01 -26.83 3.82
CA GLY A 486 -8.08 -28.30 3.85
C GLY A 486 -9.28 -28.91 3.11
N THR A 487 -9.35 -30.24 3.15
CA THR A 487 -10.48 -31.04 2.64
C THR A 487 -11.61 -31.14 3.64
N TRP A 488 -12.86 -31.20 3.16
CA TRP A 488 -14.05 -31.23 4.00
C TRP A 488 -14.99 -32.36 3.58
N ASN A 489 -15.23 -33.31 4.47
CA ASN A 489 -16.16 -34.42 4.23
C ASN A 489 -17.54 -34.12 4.81
N VAL A 490 -17.58 -33.32 5.88
CA VAL A 490 -18.79 -32.95 6.62
C VAL A 490 -19.08 -31.48 6.40
N ALA A 491 -20.35 -31.16 6.11
CA ALA A 491 -20.79 -29.77 6.04
C ALA A 491 -20.67 -29.08 7.40
N ASP A 492 -20.24 -27.82 7.40
CA ASP A 492 -20.51 -26.92 8.52
C ASP A 492 -22.00 -26.53 8.48
N SER A 493 -22.51 -26.04 9.61
CA SER A 493 -23.92 -25.76 9.84
C SER A 493 -24.32 -24.37 9.34
N THR A 494 -24.41 -23.42 10.26
CA THR A 494 -24.77 -22.02 10.00
C THR A 494 -23.69 -21.09 10.51
N ALA A 495 -23.62 -19.88 9.98
CA ALA A 495 -22.76 -18.82 10.47
C ALA A 495 -23.54 -17.53 10.70
N THR A 496 -23.36 -16.88 11.86
CA THR A 496 -23.94 -15.57 12.16
C THR A 496 -22.83 -14.61 12.55
N ILE A 497 -22.41 -13.77 11.61
CA ILE A 497 -21.34 -12.79 11.78
C ILE A 497 -21.94 -11.54 12.44
N SER A 498 -21.77 -11.44 13.76
CA SER A 498 -22.40 -10.44 14.62
C SER A 498 -21.52 -10.11 15.84
N GLY A 499 -21.74 -8.95 16.46
CA GLY A 499 -21.06 -8.57 17.71
C GLY A 499 -19.64 -8.02 17.54
N TRP A 500 -19.33 -7.46 16.37
CA TRP A 500 -18.06 -6.83 16.05
C TRP A 500 -18.23 -5.32 15.87
N GLN A 501 -17.19 -4.55 16.18
CA GLN A 501 -17.05 -3.15 15.75
C GLN A 501 -15.88 -3.08 14.76
N THR A 502 -16.12 -2.49 13.60
CA THR A 502 -15.23 -2.52 12.43
C THR A 502 -15.14 -1.14 11.76
N SER A 503 -14.16 -0.96 10.90
CA SER A 503 -13.99 0.22 10.03
C SER A 503 -13.56 -0.24 8.62
N PRO A 504 -13.45 0.66 7.63
CA PRO A 504 -12.88 0.33 6.33
C PRO A 504 -11.46 -0.25 6.40
N ASN A 505 -10.70 0.10 7.45
CA ASN A 505 -9.32 -0.36 7.65
C ASN A 505 -9.26 -1.61 8.56
N ASN A 506 -10.16 -1.72 9.54
CA ASN A 506 -10.22 -2.82 10.51
C ASN A 506 -11.49 -3.64 10.30
N TYR A 507 -11.40 -4.67 9.46
CA TYR A 507 -12.56 -5.40 8.96
C TYR A 507 -12.48 -6.90 9.25
N VAL A 508 -13.55 -7.60 8.88
CA VAL A 508 -13.65 -9.06 8.97
C VAL A 508 -13.60 -9.64 7.57
N LYS A 509 -12.72 -10.61 7.33
CA LYS A 509 -12.64 -11.32 6.04
C LYS A 509 -12.70 -12.82 6.23
N ILE A 510 -13.55 -13.45 5.44
CA ILE A 510 -13.85 -14.88 5.46
C ILE A 510 -13.60 -15.40 4.07
N TYR A 511 -12.69 -16.36 3.91
CA TYR A 511 -12.38 -16.89 2.60
C TYR A 511 -11.94 -18.35 2.64
N THR A 512 -12.12 -19.04 1.51
CA THR A 512 -11.56 -20.37 1.28
C THR A 512 -10.24 -20.30 0.52
N THR A 513 -9.27 -21.12 0.93
CA THR A 513 -8.08 -21.41 0.14
C THR A 513 -8.44 -22.25 -1.10
N PRO A 514 -7.54 -22.37 -2.09
CA PRO A 514 -7.77 -23.25 -3.24
C PRO A 514 -8.11 -24.71 -2.88
N GLU A 515 -7.61 -25.20 -1.74
CA GLU A 515 -7.90 -26.57 -1.29
C GLU A 515 -9.35 -26.73 -0.81
N ALA A 516 -9.88 -25.73 -0.08
CA ALA A 516 -11.24 -25.76 0.46
C ALA A 516 -12.31 -25.14 -0.45
N ARG A 517 -11.91 -24.45 -1.52
CA ARG A 517 -12.80 -23.76 -2.46
C ARG A 517 -13.44 -24.72 -3.45
N HIS A 518 -14.68 -24.40 -3.85
CA HIS A 518 -15.36 -25.09 -4.94
C HIS A 518 -14.72 -24.79 -6.31
N PRO A 519 -14.67 -25.77 -7.24
CA PRO A 519 -14.09 -25.58 -8.57
C PRO A 519 -15.13 -25.02 -9.55
N GLY A 520 -15.75 -23.87 -9.22
CA GLY A 520 -16.84 -23.29 -10.04
C GLY A 520 -18.15 -24.10 -10.07
N LYS A 521 -18.22 -25.22 -9.34
CA LYS A 521 -19.41 -26.06 -9.17
C LYS A 521 -19.49 -26.68 -7.79
N TRP A 522 -20.68 -27.12 -7.39
CA TRP A 522 -20.84 -27.76 -6.09
C TRP A 522 -19.97 -29.02 -5.95
N ASP A 523 -19.25 -29.10 -4.83
CA ASP A 523 -18.38 -30.21 -4.48
C ASP A 523 -18.51 -30.53 -2.97
N GLU A 524 -18.99 -31.73 -2.67
CA GLU A 524 -19.20 -32.21 -1.29
C GLU A 524 -17.88 -32.43 -0.53
N THR A 525 -16.73 -32.42 -1.22
CA THR A 525 -15.39 -32.53 -0.62
C THR A 525 -14.79 -31.18 -0.21
N LYS A 526 -15.51 -30.09 -0.50
CA LYS A 526 -15.11 -28.70 -0.24
C LYS A 526 -15.90 -28.12 0.92
N TYR A 527 -15.38 -27.03 1.49
CA TYR A 527 -16.06 -26.37 2.60
C TYR A 527 -17.45 -25.90 2.16
N ARG A 528 -18.45 -26.18 3.01
CA ARG A 528 -19.83 -25.80 2.75
C ARG A 528 -20.58 -25.54 4.05
N LEU A 529 -21.39 -24.49 4.04
CA LEU A 529 -22.44 -24.27 5.03
C LEU A 529 -23.73 -24.91 4.52
N SER A 530 -24.26 -25.90 5.22
CA SER A 530 -25.53 -26.54 4.89
C SER A 530 -26.43 -26.65 6.11
N ALA A 531 -27.64 -26.10 6.01
CA ALA A 531 -28.62 -26.17 7.09
C ALA A 531 -30.07 -26.16 6.57
N GLN A 532 -30.96 -26.77 7.36
CA GLN A 532 -32.41 -26.67 7.15
C GLN A 532 -32.95 -25.41 7.82
N LYS A 533 -33.15 -24.32 7.04
CA LYS A 533 -33.68 -23.06 7.58
C LYS A 533 -34.96 -22.63 6.87
N ASN A 534 -36.00 -22.40 7.66
CA ASN A 534 -37.31 -21.97 7.16
C ASN A 534 -37.55 -20.46 7.30
N TYR A 535 -37.12 -19.83 8.40
CA TYR A 535 -37.42 -18.42 8.71
C TYR A 535 -36.17 -17.54 8.90
N THR A 536 -35.00 -18.14 8.73
CA THR A 536 -33.69 -17.48 8.89
C THR A 536 -32.81 -17.85 7.71
N CYS A 537 -31.61 -17.29 7.69
CA CYS A 537 -30.58 -17.66 6.74
C CYS A 537 -29.63 -18.73 7.25
N VAL A 538 -28.84 -19.28 6.31
CA VAL A 538 -27.71 -20.18 6.59
C VAL A 538 -26.49 -19.35 7.02
N MET A 539 -26.24 -18.24 6.31
CA MET A 539 -25.25 -17.23 6.67
C MET A 539 -25.92 -15.89 6.91
N ALA A 540 -25.78 -15.35 8.12
CA ALA A 540 -26.21 -14.00 8.50
C ALA A 540 -24.99 -13.10 8.67
N ILE A 541 -25.04 -11.88 8.13
CA ILE A 541 -24.02 -10.85 8.34
C ILE A 541 -24.73 -9.60 8.87
N SER A 542 -24.31 -9.11 10.04
CA SER A 542 -24.95 -7.95 10.69
C SER A 542 -23.94 -6.92 11.22
N VAL A 543 -22.74 -6.89 10.64
CA VAL A 543 -21.58 -6.09 11.08
C VAL A 543 -21.02 -5.36 9.88
N PRO A 544 -20.76 -4.04 9.85
CA PRO A 544 -20.21 -3.36 8.67
C PRO A 544 -18.80 -3.85 8.28
N HIS A 545 -18.32 -3.59 7.06
CA HIS A 545 -16.96 -3.98 6.60
C HIS A 545 -16.68 -5.48 6.75
N VAL A 546 -17.40 -6.30 5.96
CA VAL A 546 -17.25 -7.77 5.95
C VAL A 546 -17.04 -8.23 4.51
N TYR A 547 -16.07 -9.11 4.32
CA TYR A 547 -15.65 -9.67 3.04
C TYR A 547 -15.85 -11.18 3.07
N VAL A 548 -16.53 -11.74 2.07
CA VAL A 548 -16.83 -13.17 1.95
C VAL A 548 -16.43 -13.66 0.57
N ASP A 549 -15.55 -14.65 0.49
CA ASP A 549 -14.99 -15.13 -0.78
C ASP A 549 -14.88 -16.66 -0.86
N GLY A 550 -15.42 -17.25 -1.93
CA GLY A 550 -15.19 -18.66 -2.27
C GLY A 550 -15.97 -19.71 -1.48
N LEU A 551 -17.07 -19.35 -0.82
CA LEU A 551 -17.86 -20.28 0.00
C LEU A 551 -18.90 -21.06 -0.82
N GLN A 552 -19.22 -22.27 -0.35
CA GLN A 552 -20.44 -22.97 -0.73
C GLN A 552 -21.52 -22.79 0.35
N ILE A 553 -22.74 -22.41 -0.04
CA ILE A 553 -23.84 -22.16 0.90
C ILE A 553 -25.11 -22.84 0.38
N GLU A 554 -25.71 -23.69 1.22
CA GLU A 554 -26.92 -24.43 0.90
C GLU A 554 -27.98 -24.33 2.00
N ASN A 555 -29.22 -24.07 1.58
CA ASN A 555 -30.40 -24.23 2.42
C ASN A 555 -31.28 -25.40 1.92
N THR A 556 -31.62 -26.32 2.84
CA THR A 556 -32.47 -27.50 2.58
C THR A 556 -33.87 -27.38 3.20
N GLY A 557 -34.25 -26.21 3.71
CA GLY A 557 -35.53 -25.94 4.39
C GLY A 557 -36.76 -26.00 3.47
N GLY A 558 -37.76 -26.80 3.85
CA GLY A 558 -38.91 -27.13 3.00
C GLY A 558 -40.22 -26.37 3.26
N ASN A 559 -40.30 -25.36 4.14
CA ASN A 559 -41.58 -24.70 4.43
C ASN A 559 -42.00 -23.72 3.29
N PRO A 560 -43.09 -24.01 2.54
CA PRO A 560 -43.51 -23.19 1.39
C PRO A 560 -44.03 -21.80 1.78
N SER A 561 -44.41 -21.59 3.05
CA SER A 561 -44.98 -20.33 3.54
C SER A 561 -43.94 -19.37 4.14
N ALA A 562 -42.68 -19.77 4.22
CA ALA A 562 -41.64 -19.05 4.95
C ALA A 562 -40.66 -18.34 4.01
N ASN A 563 -40.17 -17.16 4.45
CA ASN A 563 -39.09 -16.44 3.77
C ASN A 563 -37.77 -17.12 4.13
N ARG A 564 -37.03 -17.56 3.12
CA ARG A 564 -35.83 -18.38 3.26
C ARG A 564 -34.69 -17.66 2.56
N GLU A 565 -33.64 -17.32 3.27
CA GLU A 565 -32.44 -16.75 2.66
C GLU A 565 -31.26 -17.73 2.77
N MET A 566 -30.34 -17.76 1.80
CA MET A 566 -29.08 -18.49 1.96
C MET A 566 -28.06 -17.59 2.65
N LEU A 567 -27.74 -16.46 2.01
CA LEU A 567 -26.91 -15.40 2.57
C LEU A 567 -27.77 -14.15 2.75
N ARG A 568 -27.81 -13.67 3.99
CA ARG A 568 -28.51 -12.43 4.33
C ARG A 568 -27.57 -11.45 5.02
N ASP A 569 -27.37 -10.31 4.37
CA ASP A 569 -26.80 -9.12 5.00
C ASP A 569 -27.94 -8.28 5.58
N TYR A 570 -28.01 -8.19 6.90
CA TYR A 570 -29.05 -7.46 7.60
C TYR A 570 -28.50 -6.74 8.83
N TYR A 571 -28.68 -5.42 8.86
CA TYR A 571 -28.31 -4.59 10.01
C TYR A 571 -29.57 -4.13 10.75
N THR A 572 -29.88 -4.78 11.89
CA THR A 572 -31.09 -4.49 12.70
C THR A 572 -30.86 -3.59 13.90
N ASN A 573 -29.64 -3.61 14.42
CA ASN A 573 -29.33 -2.95 15.68
C ASN A 573 -28.86 -1.53 15.38
N ALA A 574 -29.68 -0.55 15.71
CA ALA A 574 -29.19 0.79 15.93
C ALA A 574 -28.07 0.73 16.98
N PRO A 575 -26.86 1.24 16.73
CA PRO A 575 -26.10 1.83 17.82
C PRO A 575 -26.93 3.00 18.34
N LEU A 576 -26.95 3.09 19.66
CA LEU A 576 -27.44 4.22 20.44
C LEU A 576 -27.13 5.53 19.70
N SER A 577 -28.14 6.39 19.58
CA SER A 577 -28.06 7.76 19.07
C SER A 577 -26.65 8.38 19.11
N GLY A 578 -26.06 8.69 17.95
CA GLY A 578 -24.99 9.67 17.81
C GLY A 578 -23.62 9.21 17.28
N GLU A 579 -23.26 7.92 17.26
CA GLU A 579 -21.88 7.51 16.90
C GLU A 579 -21.65 7.17 15.41
N PHE A 580 -22.70 6.85 14.64
CA PHE A 580 -22.55 6.33 13.26
C PHE A 580 -23.43 7.03 12.22
N GLU A 581 -24.05 8.15 12.56
CA GLU A 581 -24.78 8.99 11.61
C GLU A 581 -23.79 9.57 10.59
N GLY A 582 -23.85 9.12 9.34
CA GLY A 582 -22.96 9.57 8.25
C GLY A 582 -21.83 8.61 7.82
N GLN A 583 -21.72 7.40 8.37
CA GLN A 583 -20.71 6.42 7.94
C GLN A 583 -21.18 5.54 6.77
N THR A 584 -20.30 5.29 5.79
CA THR A 584 -20.55 4.41 4.62
C THR A 584 -20.09 2.99 4.91
N PHE A 585 -20.99 2.01 4.84
CA PHE A 585 -20.65 0.59 5.01
C PHE A 585 -20.01 0.03 3.74
N TYR A 586 -19.02 -0.87 3.87
CA TYR A 586 -18.47 -1.61 2.73
C TYR A 586 -18.74 -3.11 2.86
N ARG A 587 -19.12 -3.74 1.75
CA ARG A 587 -19.48 -5.15 1.65
C ARG A 587 -18.93 -5.73 0.37
N GLU A 588 -18.26 -6.88 0.48
CA GLU A 588 -17.75 -7.60 -0.69
C GLU A 588 -18.09 -9.09 -0.56
N ILE A 589 -18.82 -9.62 -1.55
CA ILE A 589 -19.25 -11.02 -1.60
C ILE A 589 -18.91 -11.59 -2.96
N SER A 590 -17.92 -12.48 -3.03
CA SER A 590 -17.36 -12.91 -4.31
C SER A 590 -17.10 -14.39 -4.44
N ASN A 591 -17.15 -14.87 -5.68
CA ASN A 591 -16.78 -16.22 -6.06
C ASN A 591 -17.49 -17.32 -5.24
N ASN A 592 -18.71 -17.07 -4.74
CA ASN A 592 -19.44 -18.06 -3.93
C ASN A 592 -20.37 -18.91 -4.79
N TYR A 593 -20.57 -20.16 -4.40
CA TYR A 593 -21.60 -21.05 -4.96
C TYR A 593 -22.75 -21.20 -3.97
N ILE A 594 -23.92 -20.66 -4.32
CA ILE A 594 -25.09 -20.58 -3.44
C ILE A 594 -26.24 -21.38 -4.06
N ARG A 595 -26.79 -22.36 -3.34
CA ARG A 595 -27.90 -23.17 -3.85
C ARG A 595 -29.03 -23.38 -2.85
N TYR A 596 -30.23 -23.55 -3.38
CA TYR A 596 -31.37 -24.05 -2.62
C TYR A 596 -31.69 -25.48 -3.04
N ALA A 597 -31.61 -26.41 -2.08
CA ALA A 597 -31.82 -27.84 -2.29
C ALA A 597 -33.09 -28.36 -1.59
N GLY A 598 -34.00 -27.47 -1.17
CA GLY A 598 -35.26 -27.86 -0.53
C GLY A 598 -36.34 -28.34 -1.52
N SER A 599 -37.29 -29.13 -1.00
CA SER A 599 -38.29 -29.88 -1.80
C SER A 599 -39.55 -29.11 -2.21
N THR A 600 -39.77 -27.88 -1.73
CA THR A 600 -40.99 -27.08 -2.01
C THR A 600 -40.75 -25.89 -2.93
N THR A 601 -41.86 -25.35 -3.49
CA THR A 601 -41.88 -24.19 -4.41
C THR A 601 -41.08 -23.02 -3.84
N ALA A 602 -40.21 -22.47 -4.69
CA ALA A 602 -39.08 -21.62 -4.28
C ALA A 602 -39.38 -20.11 -4.28
N ASN A 603 -40.63 -19.68 -4.53
CA ASN A 603 -41.00 -18.26 -4.77
C ASN A 603 -40.66 -17.29 -3.62
N ARG A 604 -40.31 -17.80 -2.43
CA ARG A 604 -39.88 -17.02 -1.24
C ARG A 604 -38.47 -17.39 -0.76
N VAL A 605 -37.64 -17.93 -1.64
CA VAL A 605 -36.25 -18.30 -1.37
C VAL A 605 -35.31 -17.32 -2.05
N THR A 606 -34.49 -16.61 -1.29
CA THR A 606 -33.50 -15.67 -1.81
C THR A 606 -32.08 -16.23 -1.64
N GLY A 607 -31.30 -16.26 -2.73
CA GLY A 607 -29.89 -16.66 -2.66
C GLY A 607 -29.05 -15.65 -1.88
N MET A 608 -29.06 -14.40 -2.29
CA MET A 608 -28.31 -13.32 -1.66
C MET A 608 -29.22 -12.11 -1.43
N GLU A 609 -29.36 -11.69 -0.17
CA GLU A 609 -30.08 -10.47 0.20
C GLU A 609 -29.13 -9.40 0.77
N PHE A 610 -29.22 -8.19 0.20
CA PHE A 610 -28.69 -6.96 0.78
C PHE A 610 -29.82 -6.13 1.39
N ASN A 611 -29.94 -6.16 2.71
CA ASN A 611 -31.03 -5.49 3.43
C ASN A 611 -30.47 -4.53 4.48
N THR A 612 -30.44 -3.23 4.18
CA THR A 612 -29.97 -2.21 5.12
C THR A 612 -30.99 -1.10 5.30
N SER A 613 -31.52 -1.01 6.52
CA SER A 613 -32.62 -0.09 6.84
C SER A 613 -32.14 1.22 7.49
N PHE A 614 -30.87 1.30 7.91
CA PHE A 614 -30.41 2.35 8.84
C PHE A 614 -29.09 3.07 8.48
N ALA A 615 -28.30 2.59 7.51
CA ALA A 615 -27.05 3.23 7.10
C ALA A 615 -26.80 3.11 5.59
N THR A 616 -26.12 4.11 5.02
CA THR A 616 -25.69 4.13 3.62
C THR A 616 -24.54 3.15 3.42
N GLY A 617 -24.56 2.37 2.34
CA GLY A 617 -23.51 1.36 2.09
C GLY A 617 -23.15 1.18 0.63
N THR A 618 -21.94 0.68 0.40
CA THR A 618 -21.43 0.18 -0.88
C THR A 618 -21.37 -1.34 -0.82
N TYR A 619 -22.16 -1.99 -1.67
CA TYR A 619 -22.29 -3.44 -1.77
C TYR A 619 -21.73 -3.92 -3.08
N LYS A 620 -20.71 -4.78 -3.02
CA LYS A 620 -20.06 -5.37 -4.18
C LYS A 620 -20.31 -6.87 -4.19
N ALA A 621 -20.81 -7.39 -5.31
CA ALA A 621 -20.99 -8.81 -5.50
C ALA A 621 -20.51 -9.23 -6.89
N TRP A 622 -19.56 -10.16 -6.97
CA TRP A 622 -19.06 -10.63 -8.26
C TRP A 622 -18.70 -12.10 -8.33
N ASN A 623 -18.75 -12.67 -9.53
CA ASN A 623 -18.42 -14.06 -9.81
C ASN A 623 -19.19 -15.08 -8.95
N ASN A 624 -20.36 -14.74 -8.40
CA ASN A 624 -21.15 -15.71 -7.64
C ASN A 624 -21.99 -16.56 -8.60
N ILE A 625 -22.10 -17.86 -8.32
CA ILE A 625 -23.10 -18.76 -8.94
C ILE A 625 -24.23 -18.94 -7.93
N ILE A 626 -25.47 -18.69 -8.36
CA ILE A 626 -26.67 -18.81 -7.53
C ILE A 626 -27.71 -19.67 -8.26
N GLU A 627 -28.17 -20.76 -7.64
CA GLU A 627 -29.15 -21.66 -8.24
C GLU A 627 -30.30 -22.09 -7.32
N GLY A 628 -31.40 -22.53 -7.95
CA GLY A 628 -32.53 -23.17 -7.26
C GLY A 628 -33.41 -22.24 -6.42
N CYS A 629 -33.04 -20.97 -6.27
CA CYS A 629 -33.80 -19.95 -5.55
C CYS A 629 -34.94 -19.36 -6.39
N GLY A 630 -35.96 -18.81 -5.73
CA GLY A 630 -36.99 -17.99 -6.38
C GLY A 630 -36.60 -16.51 -6.51
N THR A 631 -35.60 -16.05 -5.78
CA THR A 631 -34.90 -14.78 -6.05
C THR A 631 -33.39 -15.00 -5.96
N GLY A 632 -32.64 -14.67 -7.02
CA GLY A 632 -31.18 -14.81 -7.01
C GLY A 632 -30.50 -13.83 -6.07
N ILE A 633 -30.43 -12.57 -6.51
CA ILE A 633 -29.88 -11.45 -5.73
C ILE A 633 -30.99 -10.42 -5.50
N GLN A 634 -31.15 -9.96 -4.27
CA GLN A 634 -32.15 -8.94 -3.96
C GLN A 634 -31.63 -7.80 -3.09
N ALA A 635 -32.17 -6.61 -3.32
CA ALA A 635 -32.12 -5.48 -2.40
C ALA A 635 -33.53 -4.86 -2.29
N SER A 636 -34.24 -5.22 -1.21
CA SER A 636 -35.62 -4.80 -0.94
C SER A 636 -35.73 -3.62 0.03
N TYR A 637 -34.65 -3.36 0.78
CA TYR A 637 -34.53 -2.27 1.75
C TYR A 637 -33.20 -1.58 1.53
N CYS A 638 -33.24 -0.28 1.26
CA CYS A 638 -32.03 0.51 1.09
C CYS A 638 -32.11 1.84 1.85
N THR A 639 -30.94 2.30 2.29
CA THR A 639 -30.73 3.66 2.78
C THR A 639 -30.35 4.57 1.62
N SER A 640 -30.66 5.87 1.73
CA SER A 640 -30.41 6.82 0.64
C SER A 640 -28.91 6.93 0.36
N GLY A 641 -28.55 7.02 -0.92
CA GLY A 641 -27.16 7.09 -1.36
C GLY A 641 -26.41 5.75 -1.35
N SER A 642 -27.09 4.62 -1.11
CA SER A 642 -26.44 3.31 -1.17
C SER A 642 -26.06 2.95 -2.60
N THR A 643 -24.89 2.32 -2.75
CA THR A 643 -24.28 1.91 -4.01
C THR A 643 -24.25 0.39 -4.11
N TYR A 644 -24.70 -0.17 -5.23
CA TYR A 644 -24.66 -1.60 -5.51
C TYR A 644 -23.87 -1.86 -6.79
N CYS A 645 -22.75 -2.57 -6.69
CA CYS A 645 -21.89 -2.98 -7.81
C CYS A 645 -21.98 -4.49 -7.96
N ILE A 646 -22.80 -4.96 -8.89
CA ILE A 646 -23.14 -6.38 -9.03
C ILE A 646 -22.63 -6.82 -10.39
N TYR A 647 -21.48 -7.49 -10.45
CA TYR A 647 -20.75 -7.76 -11.70
C TYR A 647 -20.52 -9.25 -11.94
N ASN A 648 -20.65 -9.74 -13.18
CA ASN A 648 -20.25 -11.11 -13.53
C ASN A 648 -20.85 -12.22 -12.63
N ASN A 649 -22.07 -12.07 -12.14
CA ASN A 649 -22.74 -13.15 -11.40
C ASN A 649 -23.52 -14.04 -12.37
N THR A 650 -23.59 -15.35 -12.09
CA THR A 650 -24.42 -16.31 -12.82
C THR A 650 -25.59 -16.74 -11.93
N VAL A 651 -26.82 -16.47 -12.35
CA VAL A 651 -28.03 -16.85 -11.61
C VAL A 651 -28.89 -17.79 -12.47
N LYS A 652 -29.16 -18.99 -11.97
CA LYS A 652 -30.14 -19.92 -12.52
C LYS A 652 -31.35 -20.01 -11.59
N ALA A 653 -32.39 -19.23 -11.91
CA ALA A 653 -33.65 -19.31 -11.18
C ALA A 653 -34.40 -20.61 -11.50
N LYS A 654 -35.28 -21.02 -10.57
CA LYS A 654 -35.95 -22.34 -10.63
C LYS A 654 -37.21 -22.36 -11.51
N GLU A 655 -37.97 -21.26 -11.64
CA GLU A 655 -39.34 -21.27 -12.21
C GLU A 655 -39.80 -19.94 -12.87
N GLU A 656 -40.94 -20.01 -13.58
CA GLU A 656 -41.60 -18.95 -14.35
C GLU A 656 -42.26 -17.81 -13.54
N TRP A 657 -42.14 -17.75 -12.20
CA TRP A 657 -42.72 -16.65 -11.39
C TRP A 657 -41.71 -16.09 -10.36
N CYS A 658 -40.43 -16.12 -10.73
CA CYS A 658 -39.30 -15.79 -9.86
C CYS A 658 -38.54 -14.56 -10.38
N TYR A 659 -37.63 -14.01 -9.57
CA TYR A 659 -36.74 -12.91 -9.97
C TYR A 659 -35.29 -13.40 -10.05
N GLY A 660 -34.55 -13.10 -11.11
CA GLY A 660 -33.11 -13.36 -11.09
C GLY A 660 -32.38 -12.36 -10.20
N MET A 661 -32.63 -11.08 -10.49
CA MET A 661 -32.22 -9.93 -9.70
C MET A 661 -33.43 -9.06 -9.39
N TYR A 662 -33.55 -8.66 -8.13
CA TYR A 662 -34.66 -7.84 -7.64
C TYR A 662 -34.14 -6.62 -6.85
N PHE A 663 -34.22 -5.45 -7.46
CA PHE A 663 -33.86 -4.18 -6.81
C PHE A 663 -35.11 -3.32 -6.67
N ASN A 664 -35.64 -3.21 -5.45
CA ASN A 664 -36.86 -2.43 -5.21
C ASN A 664 -36.80 -1.75 -3.83
N ALA A 665 -36.62 -0.44 -3.80
CA ALA A 665 -36.54 0.37 -2.58
C ALA A 665 -37.91 0.64 -1.89
N LYS A 666 -38.88 -0.26 -2.03
CA LYS A 666 -40.31 0.00 -1.82
C LYS A 666 -40.71 0.34 -0.37
N TRP A 667 -39.89 0.01 0.63
CA TRP A 667 -40.25 0.03 2.06
C TRP A 667 -39.47 1.05 2.90
N SER A 668 -39.03 2.14 2.27
CA SER A 668 -38.20 3.16 2.91
C SER A 668 -39.03 4.33 3.47
N TYR A 669 -38.75 4.79 4.70
CA TYR A 669 -39.58 5.77 5.43
C TYR A 669 -39.51 7.24 4.96
N THR A 670 -38.66 7.59 3.97
CA THR A 670 -38.50 8.95 3.40
C THR A 670 -38.01 8.86 1.94
N GLN A 671 -38.00 9.95 1.16
CA GLN A 671 -37.58 9.94 -0.25
C GLN A 671 -36.07 9.59 -0.38
N LYS A 672 -35.68 8.60 -1.21
CA LYS A 672 -34.30 8.08 -1.28
C LYS A 672 -33.84 7.78 -2.70
N TYR A 673 -32.62 8.20 -3.04
CA TYR A 673 -31.89 7.84 -4.27
C TYR A 673 -30.93 6.66 -4.05
N MET A 674 -30.61 5.91 -5.11
CA MET A 674 -29.76 4.70 -5.12
C MET A 674 -28.82 4.75 -6.32
N PHE A 675 -27.58 4.26 -6.18
CA PHE A 675 -26.66 4.04 -7.30
C PHE A 675 -26.57 2.53 -7.58
N LEU A 676 -26.92 2.12 -8.81
CA LEU A 676 -26.97 0.73 -9.21
C LEU A 676 -26.09 0.49 -10.44
N TYR A 677 -24.99 -0.25 -10.28
CA TYR A 677 -24.07 -0.65 -11.33
C TYR A 677 -24.23 -2.15 -11.59
N LEU A 678 -24.77 -2.50 -12.76
CA LEU A 678 -24.94 -3.90 -13.19
C LEU A 678 -24.09 -4.14 -14.42
N LYS A 679 -23.09 -5.03 -14.36
CA LYS A 679 -22.21 -5.30 -15.51
C LYS A 679 -21.99 -6.79 -15.69
N ASN A 680 -22.09 -7.28 -16.91
CA ASN A 680 -21.77 -8.67 -17.28
C ASN A 680 -22.49 -9.77 -16.47
N ASN A 681 -23.65 -9.50 -15.87
CA ASN A 681 -24.37 -10.57 -15.16
C ASN A 681 -25.10 -11.49 -16.14
N LEU A 682 -25.21 -12.77 -15.78
CA LEU A 682 -25.85 -13.83 -16.55
C LEU A 682 -27.02 -14.41 -15.76
N ILE A 683 -28.24 -14.24 -16.28
CA ILE A 683 -29.44 -14.74 -15.61
C ILE A 683 -30.27 -15.60 -16.55
N GLN A 684 -30.58 -16.83 -16.14
CA GLN A 684 -31.38 -17.80 -16.89
C GLN A 684 -32.45 -18.45 -16.00
N GLY A 685 -33.47 -19.07 -16.62
CA GLY A 685 -34.50 -19.85 -15.90
C GLY A 685 -35.51 -19.02 -15.10
N SER A 686 -35.61 -17.73 -15.38
CA SER A 686 -36.60 -16.81 -14.80
C SER A 686 -37.44 -16.17 -15.91
N THR A 687 -38.69 -15.82 -15.61
CA THR A 687 -39.54 -14.94 -16.45
C THR A 687 -39.40 -13.45 -16.09
N ASN A 688 -38.71 -13.15 -14.99
CA ASN A 688 -38.25 -11.82 -14.64
C ASN A 688 -36.78 -11.89 -14.22
N CYS A 689 -35.88 -12.03 -15.18
CA CYS A 689 -34.44 -12.09 -14.95
C CYS A 689 -33.94 -10.84 -14.21
N TYR A 690 -34.36 -9.65 -14.64
CA TYR A 690 -34.02 -8.39 -14.00
C TYR A 690 -35.28 -7.60 -13.67
N TYR A 691 -35.45 -7.29 -12.39
CA TYR A 691 -36.48 -6.37 -11.93
C TYR A 691 -35.83 -5.21 -11.18
N VAL A 692 -36.01 -4.01 -11.71
CA VAL A 692 -35.63 -2.75 -11.05
C VAL A 692 -36.89 -1.91 -10.89
N GLY A 693 -37.34 -1.75 -9.65
CA GLY A 693 -38.55 -1.00 -9.31
C GLY A 693 -38.43 0.50 -9.61
N SER A 694 -39.56 1.19 -9.60
CA SER A 694 -39.58 2.66 -9.72
C SER A 694 -39.06 3.30 -8.43
N ILE A 695 -37.78 3.70 -8.44
CA ILE A 695 -37.08 4.32 -7.31
C ILE A 695 -36.82 5.80 -7.67
N ASN A 696 -37.24 6.72 -6.79
CA ASN A 696 -37.04 8.16 -7.01
C ASN A 696 -35.55 8.52 -6.90
N GLY A 697 -34.96 9.19 -7.91
CA GLY A 697 -33.53 9.50 -7.91
C GLY A 697 -32.60 8.30 -8.16
N LEU A 698 -33.10 7.19 -8.72
CA LEU A 698 -32.25 6.07 -9.15
C LEU A 698 -31.23 6.52 -10.20
N TYR A 699 -29.94 6.41 -9.87
CA TYR A 699 -28.87 6.37 -10.85
C TYR A 699 -28.58 4.90 -11.19
N LYS A 700 -28.63 4.55 -12.47
CA LYS A 700 -28.28 3.20 -12.92
C LYS A 700 -27.27 3.25 -14.06
N GLU A 701 -26.28 2.38 -13.98
CA GLU A 701 -25.25 2.17 -14.99
C GLU A 701 -25.26 0.67 -15.36
N THR A 702 -25.62 0.31 -16.59
CA THR A 702 -25.82 -1.09 -17.01
C THR A 702 -25.07 -1.42 -18.30
N TRP A 703 -24.28 -2.51 -18.29
CA TRP A 703 -23.53 -2.98 -19.45
C TRP A 703 -23.56 -4.51 -19.55
N ASN A 704 -23.91 -5.01 -20.73
CA ASN A 704 -23.77 -6.42 -21.14
C ASN A 704 -24.38 -7.44 -20.15
N ASN A 705 -25.52 -7.12 -19.54
CA ASN A 705 -26.24 -8.04 -18.67
C ASN A 705 -27.13 -8.97 -19.49
N ILE A 706 -26.84 -10.26 -19.54
CA ILE A 706 -27.58 -11.24 -20.35
C ILE A 706 -28.76 -11.83 -19.58
N SER A 707 -29.93 -11.89 -20.24
CA SER A 707 -31.15 -12.52 -19.71
C SER A 707 -31.71 -13.56 -20.66
N GLY A 708 -32.22 -14.66 -20.10
CA GLY A 708 -33.02 -15.64 -20.84
C GLY A 708 -34.39 -15.13 -21.30
N ASP A 709 -34.84 -13.99 -20.75
CA ASP A 709 -36.12 -13.35 -21.05
C ASP A 709 -35.95 -11.91 -21.57
N SER A 710 -37.06 -11.17 -21.66
CA SER A 710 -37.10 -9.80 -22.17
C SER A 710 -36.74 -8.70 -21.16
N THR A 711 -36.26 -9.05 -19.96
CA THR A 711 -36.19 -8.10 -18.84
C THR A 711 -34.81 -7.48 -18.60
N SER A 712 -33.74 -7.93 -19.27
CA SER A 712 -32.42 -7.30 -19.13
C SER A 712 -32.49 -5.78 -19.28
N PRO A 713 -31.76 -5.00 -18.44
CA PRO A 713 -31.67 -3.56 -18.63
C PRO A 713 -31.00 -3.19 -19.97
N ASP A 714 -30.21 -4.11 -20.56
CA ASP A 714 -29.47 -3.91 -21.80
C ASP A 714 -30.23 -4.60 -22.94
N ASN A 715 -30.90 -3.80 -23.80
CA ASN A 715 -31.83 -4.31 -24.81
C ASN A 715 -31.25 -5.40 -25.70
N ASP A 716 -29.99 -5.24 -26.12
CA ASP A 716 -29.30 -6.18 -27.03
C ASP A 716 -28.97 -7.52 -26.37
N TYR A 717 -29.12 -7.64 -25.05
CA TYR A 717 -28.81 -8.81 -24.24
C TYR A 717 -30.06 -9.53 -23.70
N ARG A 718 -31.24 -9.16 -24.21
CA ARG A 718 -32.52 -9.80 -23.89
C ARG A 718 -32.77 -11.06 -24.73
N ASN A 719 -33.52 -12.01 -24.16
CA ASN A 719 -33.96 -13.25 -24.79
C ASN A 719 -32.81 -14.08 -25.37
N LYS A 720 -31.69 -14.12 -24.65
CA LYS A 720 -30.49 -14.87 -25.02
C LYS A 720 -30.37 -16.10 -24.13
N PRO A 721 -30.83 -17.28 -24.59
CA PRO A 721 -30.61 -18.52 -23.85
C PRO A 721 -29.11 -18.85 -23.84
N VAL A 722 -28.56 -19.11 -22.65
CA VAL A 722 -27.15 -19.48 -22.48
C VAL A 722 -27.01 -20.98 -22.24
N TYR A 723 -26.02 -21.60 -22.88
CA TYR A 723 -25.71 -23.02 -22.74
C TYR A 723 -24.60 -23.26 -21.72
N PHE A 724 -24.89 -24.12 -20.74
CA PHE A 724 -23.93 -24.54 -19.71
C PHE A 724 -23.46 -25.98 -19.94
N MET A 725 -22.33 -26.34 -19.35
CA MET A 725 -21.72 -27.66 -19.47
C MET A 725 -22.61 -28.80 -18.97
N ASP A 726 -23.15 -28.69 -17.75
CA ASP A 726 -24.04 -29.72 -17.19
C ASP A 726 -24.95 -29.17 -16.07
N ILE A 727 -26.04 -28.54 -16.48
CA ILE A 727 -27.05 -27.99 -15.56
C ILE A 727 -27.63 -29.07 -14.63
N SER A 728 -27.75 -30.32 -15.11
CA SER A 728 -28.38 -31.38 -14.33
C SER A 728 -27.60 -31.77 -13.08
N ASN A 729 -26.29 -31.50 -13.08
CA ASN A 729 -25.38 -31.73 -11.98
C ASN A 729 -24.87 -30.42 -11.34
N GLY A 730 -25.51 -29.28 -11.62
CA GLY A 730 -25.13 -27.97 -11.07
C GLY A 730 -23.83 -27.39 -11.63
N ASP A 731 -23.39 -27.84 -12.81
CA ASP A 731 -22.20 -27.35 -13.49
C ASP A 731 -22.57 -26.22 -14.46
N TYR A 732 -22.42 -24.98 -13.98
CA TYR A 732 -22.76 -23.75 -14.70
C TYR A 732 -21.57 -23.08 -15.41
N HIS A 733 -20.51 -23.84 -15.67
CA HIS A 733 -19.48 -23.40 -16.60
C HIS A 733 -20.09 -23.21 -17.99
N LEU A 734 -19.57 -22.23 -18.74
CA LEU A 734 -20.04 -21.96 -20.09
C LEU A 734 -19.70 -23.15 -21.01
N SER A 735 -20.67 -23.55 -21.83
CA SER A 735 -20.45 -24.57 -22.85
C SER A 735 -19.71 -23.98 -24.05
N GLU A 736 -18.90 -24.78 -24.74
CA GLU A 736 -18.27 -24.39 -26.01
C GLU A 736 -19.29 -23.99 -27.10
N ALA A 737 -20.53 -24.45 -26.97
CA ALA A 737 -21.61 -24.10 -27.87
C ALA A 737 -22.18 -22.68 -27.62
N ASP A 738 -21.84 -22.03 -26.51
CA ASP A 738 -22.41 -20.74 -26.14
C ASP A 738 -21.68 -19.57 -26.79
N THR A 739 -22.21 -19.06 -27.90
CA THR A 739 -21.64 -17.88 -28.58
C THR A 739 -22.20 -16.55 -28.08
N LEU A 740 -23.07 -16.57 -27.05
CA LEU A 740 -23.82 -15.39 -26.61
C LEU A 740 -23.19 -14.74 -25.38
N ALA A 741 -22.64 -15.53 -24.46
CA ALA A 741 -21.91 -15.07 -23.29
C ALA A 741 -20.39 -15.09 -23.49
N ILE A 742 -19.85 -16.02 -24.30
CA ILE A 742 -18.40 -16.11 -24.56
C ILE A 742 -17.93 -14.93 -25.40
N GLY A 743 -16.97 -14.17 -24.88
CA GLY A 743 -16.29 -13.06 -25.56
C GLY A 743 -17.17 -11.83 -25.83
N THR A 744 -18.30 -11.68 -25.13
CA THR A 744 -19.25 -10.58 -25.33
C THR A 744 -19.36 -9.63 -24.13
N GLY A 745 -18.69 -9.94 -23.02
CA GLY A 745 -18.64 -9.13 -21.81
C GLY A 745 -17.68 -7.96 -21.89
N LEU A 746 -17.93 -6.96 -21.06
CA LEU A 746 -17.05 -5.81 -20.83
C LEU A 746 -15.81 -6.25 -20.05
N ASN A 747 -14.63 -5.74 -20.41
CA ASN A 747 -13.43 -5.93 -19.60
C ASN A 747 -13.49 -5.02 -18.37
N LEU A 748 -13.53 -5.60 -17.17
CA LEU A 748 -13.66 -4.85 -15.92
C LEU A 748 -12.34 -4.73 -15.15
N THR A 749 -11.19 -5.04 -15.75
CA THR A 749 -9.88 -5.00 -15.05
C THR A 749 -9.61 -3.66 -14.38
N SER A 750 -10.02 -2.56 -15.01
CA SER A 750 -9.78 -1.19 -14.54
C SER A 750 -11.08 -0.44 -14.20
N ASP A 751 -12.17 -1.15 -13.90
CA ASP A 751 -13.43 -0.51 -13.49
C ASP A 751 -13.24 0.27 -12.17
N SER A 752 -13.70 1.52 -12.13
CA SER A 752 -13.45 2.44 -11.02
C SER A 752 -14.22 2.07 -9.74
N TRP A 753 -15.27 1.25 -9.84
CA TRP A 753 -16.05 0.81 -8.69
C TRP A 753 -15.65 -0.58 -8.23
N LEU A 754 -15.40 -1.50 -9.17
CA LEU A 754 -15.04 -2.88 -8.87
C LEU A 754 -14.20 -3.48 -10.00
N GLY A 755 -12.88 -3.23 -9.92
CA GLY A 755 -11.88 -3.86 -10.76
C GLY A 755 -11.46 -5.24 -10.23
N PHE A 756 -11.44 -6.24 -11.10
CA PHE A 756 -10.94 -7.60 -10.79
C PHE A 756 -10.40 -8.25 -12.07
N ASN A 757 -9.76 -9.42 -11.98
CA ASN A 757 -9.20 -10.10 -13.16
C ASN A 757 -9.27 -11.62 -13.08
N THR A 758 -10.06 -12.18 -12.17
CA THR A 758 -10.28 -13.62 -12.04
C THR A 758 -11.74 -14.00 -12.28
N ASP A 759 -11.98 -15.26 -12.62
CA ASP A 759 -13.29 -15.89 -12.65
C ASP A 759 -13.58 -16.66 -11.34
N ILE A 760 -14.71 -17.35 -11.29
CA ILE A 760 -15.15 -18.11 -10.11
C ILE A 760 -14.20 -19.27 -9.73
N ASP A 761 -13.41 -19.77 -10.67
CA ASP A 761 -12.44 -20.84 -10.44
C ASP A 761 -11.09 -20.32 -9.94
N GLY A 762 -10.91 -19.00 -9.91
CA GLY A 762 -9.63 -18.35 -9.66
C GLY A 762 -8.72 -18.30 -10.89
N GLY A 763 -9.23 -18.67 -12.07
CA GLY A 763 -8.53 -18.50 -13.35
C GLY A 763 -8.48 -17.03 -13.75
N LEU A 764 -7.44 -16.64 -14.49
CA LEU A 764 -7.33 -15.26 -15.00
C LEU A 764 -8.31 -15.03 -16.15
N ARG A 765 -8.99 -13.89 -16.10
CA ARG A 765 -9.72 -13.32 -17.24
C ARG A 765 -8.74 -12.63 -18.20
N HIS A 766 -9.17 -12.40 -19.43
CA HIS A 766 -8.33 -11.76 -20.44
C HIS A 766 -7.91 -10.34 -20.02
N ALA A 767 -6.60 -10.09 -19.98
CA ALA A 767 -6.06 -8.78 -19.64
C ALA A 767 -6.44 -7.69 -20.65
N THR A 768 -6.67 -8.07 -21.91
CA THR A 768 -7.11 -7.18 -23.00
C THR A 768 -8.20 -7.86 -23.82
N GLY A 769 -9.16 -7.08 -24.32
CA GLY A 769 -10.28 -7.61 -25.10
C GLY A 769 -11.49 -7.98 -24.25
N ALA A 770 -12.54 -8.48 -24.91
CA ALA A 770 -13.81 -8.80 -24.28
C ALA A 770 -13.70 -10.00 -23.33
N TRP A 771 -14.45 -9.94 -22.24
CA TRP A 771 -14.60 -11.00 -21.26
C TRP A 771 -15.79 -11.89 -21.58
N ASP A 772 -15.96 -12.97 -20.84
CA ASP A 772 -17.21 -13.71 -20.85
C ASP A 772 -18.19 -13.12 -19.84
N ILE A 773 -19.48 -13.15 -20.20
CA ILE A 773 -20.57 -12.71 -19.33
C ILE A 773 -20.90 -13.83 -18.34
N GLY A 774 -21.08 -13.46 -17.07
CA GLY A 774 -21.29 -14.40 -15.97
C GLY A 774 -20.02 -14.73 -15.18
N ALA A 775 -20.15 -15.64 -14.22
CA ALA A 775 -19.14 -15.93 -13.21
C ALA A 775 -17.92 -16.70 -13.73
N ASP A 776 -18.10 -17.47 -14.79
CA ASP A 776 -17.07 -18.30 -15.43
C ASP A 776 -16.39 -17.54 -16.58
N GLN A 777 -15.11 -17.82 -16.80
CA GLN A 777 -14.43 -17.53 -18.06
C GLN A 777 -14.24 -18.85 -18.79
N TYR A 778 -14.89 -19.00 -19.93
CA TYR A 778 -14.83 -20.19 -20.76
C TYR A 778 -13.38 -20.57 -21.04
N ASN A 779 -13.06 -21.79 -20.65
CA ASN A 779 -11.78 -22.42 -20.89
C ASN A 779 -11.98 -23.57 -21.87
N SER A 780 -11.40 -23.46 -23.08
CA SER A 780 -11.50 -24.47 -24.13
C SER A 780 -10.93 -25.85 -23.75
N ALA A 781 -10.13 -25.93 -22.68
CA ALA A 781 -9.70 -27.20 -22.10
C ALA A 781 -10.81 -27.93 -21.32
N ARG A 782 -11.85 -27.22 -20.83
CA ARG A 782 -13.00 -27.79 -20.08
C ARG A 782 -14.10 -28.35 -21.00
N GLY A 783 -14.29 -27.75 -22.17
CA GLY A 783 -15.35 -28.09 -23.14
C GLY A 783 -15.22 -29.44 -23.87
N MET A 784 -14.10 -30.16 -23.70
CA MET A 784 -13.89 -31.46 -24.33
C MET A 784 -14.66 -32.59 -23.62
N MET A 785 -15.99 -32.62 -23.79
CA MET A 785 -16.79 -33.80 -23.46
C MET A 785 -16.37 -34.96 -24.36
N LYS A 786 -16.04 -36.10 -23.74
CA LYS A 786 -15.52 -37.34 -24.35
C LYS A 786 -16.37 -37.83 -25.54
N VAL A 787 -16.01 -37.44 -26.76
CA VAL A 787 -16.25 -38.27 -27.95
C VAL A 787 -14.95 -39.03 -28.22
N GLY A 788 -15.04 -40.36 -28.15
CA GLY A 788 -13.91 -41.27 -28.23
C GLY A 788 -12.98 -41.00 -29.42
N ARG A 789 -11.92 -40.26 -29.17
CA ARG A 789 -10.55 -40.69 -29.46
C ARG A 789 -9.75 -40.40 -28.20
N ASN A 790 -9.02 -41.40 -27.72
CA ASN A 790 -7.94 -41.20 -26.75
C ASN A 790 -7.07 -40.02 -27.24
N ARG A 791 -7.32 -38.81 -26.73
CA ARG A 791 -6.25 -37.82 -26.63
C ARG A 791 -5.39 -38.35 -25.51
N ALA A 792 -4.42 -39.14 -25.92
CA ALA A 792 -3.34 -39.57 -25.06
C ALA A 792 -2.88 -38.36 -24.25
N GLY A 793 -2.62 -38.55 -22.96
CA GLY A 793 -1.93 -37.55 -22.16
C GLY A 793 -0.61 -37.13 -22.83
N PRO A 794 0.10 -36.13 -22.28
CA PRO A 794 1.46 -35.81 -22.71
C PRO A 794 2.23 -37.10 -22.97
N ASP A 795 2.86 -37.22 -24.14
CA ASP A 795 3.54 -38.45 -24.55
C ASP A 795 4.57 -38.84 -23.46
N PRO A 796 4.37 -39.94 -22.71
CA PRO A 796 5.25 -40.32 -21.61
C PRO A 796 6.56 -40.92 -22.12
N THR A 797 6.70 -41.10 -23.44
CA THR A 797 7.89 -41.67 -24.08
C THR A 797 9.12 -40.91 -23.61
N PHE A 798 10.07 -41.67 -23.10
CA PHE A 798 11.34 -41.13 -22.64
C PHE A 798 12.20 -40.77 -23.84
N ARG A 799 12.12 -39.51 -24.26
CA ARG A 799 12.82 -38.96 -25.43
C ARG A 799 13.18 -37.51 -25.19
N LEU A 800 14.26 -37.06 -25.81
CA LEU A 800 14.70 -35.67 -25.70
C LEU A 800 13.71 -34.72 -26.39
N GLY A 801 13.17 -33.77 -25.64
CA GLY A 801 12.44 -32.60 -26.11
C GLY A 801 13.25 -31.31 -25.92
N ASP A 802 12.57 -30.20 -25.67
CA ASP A 802 13.22 -28.90 -25.49
C ASP A 802 13.94 -28.81 -24.13
N VAL A 803 15.16 -28.26 -24.17
CA VAL A 803 15.97 -28.00 -22.98
C VAL A 803 16.58 -26.61 -23.09
N PHE A 804 16.20 -25.71 -22.19
CA PHE A 804 16.60 -24.31 -22.17
C PHE A 804 16.63 -23.75 -20.75
N SER A 805 17.14 -22.54 -20.59
CA SER A 805 17.13 -21.82 -19.32
C SER A 805 16.53 -20.42 -19.52
N PHE A 806 15.77 -19.92 -18.56
CA PHE A 806 15.15 -18.60 -18.61
C PHE A 806 15.10 -17.92 -17.24
N PRO A 807 15.31 -16.58 -17.16
CA PRO A 807 15.86 -15.74 -18.22
C PRO A 807 17.30 -16.14 -18.57
N ASN A 808 17.70 -15.95 -19.84
CA ASN A 808 19.06 -16.19 -20.31
C ASN A 808 19.46 -15.09 -21.32
N PRO A 809 20.31 -14.12 -20.96
CA PRO A 809 21.02 -14.03 -19.67
C PRO A 809 20.10 -13.70 -18.49
N ALA A 810 20.42 -14.26 -17.32
CA ALA A 810 19.85 -13.85 -16.04
C ALA A 810 20.51 -12.55 -15.58
N LYS A 811 19.72 -11.47 -15.46
CA LYS A 811 20.19 -10.10 -15.17
C LYS A 811 19.59 -9.57 -13.86
N GLY A 812 20.29 -8.68 -13.18
CA GLY A 812 19.75 -7.89 -12.06
C GLY A 812 19.36 -8.73 -10.84
N GLY A 813 20.11 -9.80 -10.55
CA GLY A 813 19.85 -10.68 -9.41
C GLY A 813 18.71 -11.68 -9.60
N ILE A 814 18.11 -11.78 -10.79
CA ILE A 814 17.08 -12.78 -11.09
C ILE A 814 17.74 -14.17 -11.23
N ASN A 815 17.21 -15.17 -10.54
CA ASN A 815 17.68 -16.55 -10.63
C ASN A 815 17.19 -17.24 -11.93
N PRO A 816 18.08 -17.89 -12.71
CA PRO A 816 17.66 -18.63 -13.91
C PRO A 816 16.98 -19.96 -13.55
N THR A 817 15.89 -20.27 -14.25
CA THR A 817 15.23 -21.58 -14.23
C THR A 817 15.69 -22.41 -15.43
N ILE A 818 16.14 -23.64 -15.17
CA ILE A 818 16.46 -24.64 -16.20
C ILE A 818 15.22 -25.49 -16.44
N HIS A 819 14.79 -25.59 -17.69
CA HIS A 819 13.65 -26.39 -18.15
C HIS A 819 14.15 -27.56 -19.01
N ALA A 820 13.62 -28.76 -18.77
CA ALA A 820 13.95 -29.96 -19.53
C ALA A 820 12.74 -30.85 -19.81
N GLU A 821 12.40 -30.99 -21.07
CA GLU A 821 11.40 -31.93 -21.56
C GLU A 821 12.08 -33.26 -21.94
N VAL A 822 11.88 -34.32 -21.16
CA VAL A 822 12.49 -35.64 -21.44
C VAL A 822 11.50 -36.80 -21.39
N GLY A 823 10.19 -36.52 -21.27
CA GLY A 823 9.18 -37.54 -20.98
C GLY A 823 9.19 -37.93 -19.50
N ILE A 824 8.66 -39.11 -19.16
CA ILE A 824 8.73 -39.64 -17.79
C ILE A 824 10.06 -40.38 -17.61
N ALA A 825 10.92 -39.87 -16.74
CA ALA A 825 12.20 -40.47 -16.34
C ALA A 825 12.13 -41.06 -14.92
N ASP A 826 12.95 -42.07 -14.62
CA ASP A 826 13.11 -42.62 -13.26
C ASP A 826 14.03 -41.74 -12.41
N SER A 827 14.97 -41.05 -13.06
CA SER A 827 15.84 -40.07 -12.40
C SER A 827 16.27 -38.96 -13.36
N VAL A 828 16.32 -37.71 -12.90
CA VAL A 828 16.88 -36.57 -13.62
C VAL A 828 17.88 -35.84 -12.72
N GLU A 829 19.14 -35.78 -13.16
CA GLU A 829 20.22 -35.07 -12.47
C GLU A 829 20.63 -33.83 -13.26
N LEU A 830 20.69 -32.68 -12.59
CA LEU A 830 21.21 -31.42 -13.10
C LEU A 830 22.59 -31.15 -12.48
N LYS A 831 23.56 -30.75 -13.31
CA LYS A 831 24.89 -30.26 -12.90
C LYS A 831 25.21 -28.97 -13.64
N ILE A 832 25.81 -28.01 -12.95
CA ILE A 832 26.21 -26.72 -13.54
C ILE A 832 27.71 -26.55 -13.30
N TYR A 833 28.44 -26.22 -14.35
CA TYR A 833 29.88 -26.04 -14.36
C TYR A 833 30.24 -24.62 -14.79
N ASN A 834 31.40 -24.14 -14.36
CA ASN A 834 32.01 -22.95 -14.93
C ASN A 834 32.73 -23.28 -16.26
N ILE A 835 33.28 -22.27 -16.94
CA ILE A 835 33.97 -22.47 -18.22
C ILE A 835 35.28 -23.28 -18.10
N ALA A 836 35.84 -23.39 -16.88
CA ALA A 836 37.00 -24.22 -16.56
C ALA A 836 36.63 -25.69 -16.29
N ALA A 837 35.35 -26.07 -16.48
CA ALA A 837 34.79 -27.40 -16.20
C ALA A 837 34.80 -27.80 -14.71
N GLU A 838 34.88 -26.83 -13.81
CA GLU A 838 34.70 -27.06 -12.37
C GLU A 838 33.20 -27.08 -12.03
N LEU A 839 32.78 -28.02 -11.20
CA LEU A 839 31.38 -28.16 -10.78
C LEU A 839 31.01 -27.03 -9.81
N VAL A 840 29.99 -26.26 -10.16
CA VAL A 840 29.47 -25.13 -9.39
C VAL A 840 28.19 -25.50 -8.64
N HIS A 841 27.34 -26.33 -9.23
CA HIS A 841 26.07 -26.75 -8.62
C HIS A 841 25.65 -28.15 -9.07
N SER A 842 24.96 -28.90 -8.22
CA SER A 842 24.33 -30.17 -8.59
C SER A 842 23.01 -30.35 -7.85
N ALA A 843 22.01 -30.88 -8.54
CA ALA A 843 20.70 -31.17 -7.97
C ALA A 843 20.10 -32.43 -8.61
N ASN A 844 19.42 -33.25 -7.81
CA ASN A 844 18.48 -34.23 -8.31
C ASN A 844 17.12 -33.56 -8.44
N ILE A 845 16.54 -33.58 -9.65
CA ILE A 845 15.30 -32.86 -9.97
C ILE A 845 14.18 -33.83 -10.35
N SER A 846 14.29 -35.11 -9.96
CA SER A 846 13.32 -36.14 -10.34
C SER A 846 11.91 -35.87 -9.79
N ASP A 847 11.81 -35.22 -8.62
CA ASP A 847 10.55 -34.88 -7.97
C ASP A 847 9.91 -33.56 -8.49
N THR A 848 10.54 -32.88 -9.44
CA THR A 848 10.02 -31.62 -10.02
C THR A 848 9.22 -31.84 -11.31
N LEU A 849 8.78 -33.08 -11.57
CA LEU A 849 8.01 -33.42 -12.76
C LEU A 849 6.69 -32.65 -12.78
N GLN A 850 6.46 -31.92 -13.86
CA GLN A 850 5.23 -31.18 -14.10
C GLN A 850 4.81 -31.29 -15.57
N ILE A 851 3.53 -30.98 -15.83
CA ILE A 851 2.99 -30.91 -17.18
C ILE A 851 2.96 -29.44 -17.61
N ILE A 852 3.85 -29.05 -18.52
CA ILE A 852 3.92 -27.69 -19.08
C ILE A 852 3.62 -27.80 -20.57
N ASN A 853 2.70 -26.99 -21.10
CA ASN A 853 2.32 -26.96 -22.52
C ASN A 853 2.03 -28.36 -23.11
N ASN A 854 1.35 -29.22 -22.33
CA ASN A 854 1.03 -30.61 -22.68
C ASN A 854 2.25 -31.52 -22.95
N LYS A 855 3.35 -31.30 -22.24
CA LYS A 855 4.54 -32.17 -22.22
C LYS A 855 5.01 -32.42 -20.78
N TYR A 856 5.63 -33.58 -20.55
CA TYR A 856 6.32 -33.87 -19.28
C TYR A 856 7.66 -33.13 -19.23
N ALA A 857 7.79 -32.22 -18.27
CA ALA A 857 8.96 -31.37 -18.11
C ALA A 857 9.42 -31.31 -16.65
N TYR A 858 10.71 -31.07 -16.46
CA TYR A 858 11.35 -30.86 -15.17
C TYR A 858 11.91 -29.43 -15.14
N GLU A 859 11.56 -28.64 -14.13
CA GLU A 859 12.10 -27.30 -13.96
C GLU A 859 12.84 -27.14 -12.63
N TYR A 860 13.97 -26.44 -12.68
CA TYR A 860 14.78 -26.15 -11.51
C TYR A 860 15.32 -24.73 -11.54
N THR A 861 14.94 -23.93 -10.53
CA THR A 861 15.46 -22.57 -10.35
C THR A 861 16.78 -22.60 -9.61
N TRP A 862 17.86 -22.18 -10.29
CA TRP A 862 19.19 -22.12 -9.70
C TRP A 862 19.39 -20.81 -8.93
N GLN A 863 19.54 -20.91 -7.61
CA GLN A 863 19.81 -19.77 -6.71
C GLN A 863 21.24 -19.25 -6.93
N ALA A 864 21.43 -18.34 -7.88
CA ALA A 864 22.74 -17.85 -8.31
C ALA A 864 23.29 -16.71 -7.44
N ASN A 865 22.66 -16.40 -6.30
CA ASN A 865 22.94 -15.24 -5.43
C ASN A 865 24.35 -15.20 -4.80
N GLY A 866 25.15 -16.27 -4.90
CA GLY A 866 26.57 -16.31 -4.52
C GLY A 866 27.59 -16.53 -5.65
N VAL A 867 27.13 -16.58 -6.91
CA VAL A 867 27.93 -16.96 -8.08
C VAL A 867 28.33 -15.74 -8.92
N ALA A 868 29.56 -15.71 -9.45
CA ALA A 868 30.11 -14.60 -10.24
C ALA A 868 29.39 -14.40 -11.59
N SER A 869 29.49 -13.20 -12.17
CA SER A 869 29.04 -12.96 -13.54
C SER A 869 29.87 -13.79 -14.51
N GLY A 870 29.20 -14.47 -15.45
CA GLY A 870 29.88 -15.35 -16.39
C GLY A 870 28.95 -16.28 -17.15
N VAL A 871 29.55 -17.06 -18.06
CA VAL A 871 28.87 -18.13 -18.79
C VAL A 871 29.09 -19.45 -18.06
N TYR A 872 27.99 -20.11 -17.74
CA TYR A 872 27.92 -21.41 -17.09
C TYR A 872 27.42 -22.47 -18.07
N ILE A 873 27.87 -23.70 -17.87
CA ILE A 873 27.46 -24.86 -18.65
C ILE A 873 26.60 -25.73 -17.76
N TYR A 874 25.32 -25.91 -18.11
CA TYR A 874 24.46 -26.86 -17.41
C TYR A 874 24.34 -28.17 -18.20
N TYR A 875 24.35 -29.26 -17.44
CA TYR A 875 24.33 -30.64 -17.90
C TYR A 875 23.16 -31.36 -17.25
N ILE A 876 22.33 -32.01 -18.05
CA ILE A 876 21.19 -32.80 -17.61
C ILE A 876 21.44 -34.26 -17.99
N ASP A 877 21.39 -35.17 -17.02
CA ASP A 877 21.41 -36.63 -17.21
C ASP A 877 20.09 -37.22 -16.72
N ALA A 878 19.19 -37.52 -17.65
CA ALA A 878 17.96 -38.23 -17.38
C ALA A 878 18.12 -39.72 -17.67
N ARG A 879 17.54 -40.57 -16.82
CA ARG A 879 17.64 -42.03 -16.92
C ARG A 879 16.27 -42.68 -16.75
N LYS A 880 16.06 -43.76 -17.48
CA LYS A 880 14.91 -44.65 -17.35
C LYS A 880 15.35 -46.09 -17.57
N GLN A 881 14.90 -47.00 -16.72
CA GLN A 881 15.27 -48.40 -16.75
C GLN A 881 14.86 -49.03 -18.09
N GLY A 882 15.83 -49.65 -18.78
CA GLY A 882 15.61 -50.26 -20.09
C GLY A 882 15.69 -49.31 -21.29
N GLU A 883 15.90 -48.00 -21.07
CA GLU A 883 16.07 -47.00 -22.13
C GLU A 883 17.50 -46.44 -22.14
N LYS A 884 17.92 -45.82 -23.26
CA LYS A 884 19.22 -45.14 -23.36
C LYS A 884 19.16 -43.77 -22.66
N ASN A 885 20.09 -43.48 -21.75
CA ASN A 885 20.15 -42.18 -21.06
C ASN A 885 20.09 -40.98 -22.01
N ILE A 886 19.35 -39.95 -21.59
CA ILE A 886 19.30 -38.65 -22.27
C ILE A 886 20.28 -37.72 -21.55
N ARG A 887 21.27 -37.22 -22.30
CA ARG A 887 22.33 -36.36 -21.78
C ARG A 887 22.38 -35.08 -22.60
N VAL A 888 22.17 -33.94 -21.96
CA VAL A 888 22.09 -32.63 -22.63
C VAL A 888 23.05 -31.65 -21.97
N VAL A 889 23.83 -30.94 -22.80
CA VAL A 889 24.73 -29.86 -22.36
C VAL A 889 24.28 -28.58 -23.04
N LYS A 890 24.07 -27.52 -22.26
CA LYS A 890 23.66 -26.19 -22.73
C LYS A 890 24.36 -25.10 -21.94
N LYS A 891 24.28 -23.86 -22.41
CA LYS A 891 24.91 -22.69 -21.80
C LYS A 891 23.85 -21.76 -21.21
N LEU A 892 24.16 -21.16 -20.07
CA LEU A 892 23.38 -20.08 -19.49
C LEU A 892 24.34 -18.96 -19.05
N ALA A 893 23.92 -17.71 -19.19
CA ALA A 893 24.71 -16.56 -18.77
C ALA A 893 24.09 -15.91 -17.53
N VAL A 894 24.93 -15.60 -16.54
CA VAL A 894 24.56 -14.84 -15.34
C VAL A 894 25.29 -13.50 -15.39
N ILE A 895 24.54 -12.41 -15.25
CA ILE A 895 25.04 -11.03 -15.24
C ILE A 895 24.53 -10.38 -13.95
N ARG A 896 25.44 -10.28 -12.97
CA ARG A 896 25.25 -9.49 -11.76
C ARG A 896 25.45 -8.01 -12.07
#